data_AF-A0A6G0T9E8-F1
#
_entry.id   AF-A0A6G0T9E8-F1
#
_cell.length_a   1.000
_cell.length_b   1.000
_cell.length_c   1.000
_cell.angle_alpha   90.00
_cell.angle_beta   90.00
_cell.angle_gamma   90.00
#
_symmetry.space_group_name_H-M   'P 1'
#
loop_
_entity.id
_entity.type
_entity.pdbx_description
1 polymer ?
#
loop_
_entity_poly.entity_id
_entity_poly.type
_entity_poly.pdbx_seq_one_letter_code
_entity_poly.pdbx_strand_id
1 'polypeptide(L)'
;MINIIQWNLNGFFKKQEELKLIIQNHDPQIICLQETNFKDNFTAHLKNYDKNRRTPDRASGGVTNFIKSNIPNKEIKINKLENIIRQLPKPFIIVGDFNSHNIIWGSNNTNPRGKTIEKLIQNEDLILLNDTTPTHINLGNGNFSCIDLSLSSPSIAQRLEWEVLPEIYSSDHIPIKVKISPRQTNNKYSNKQRWNLKNPNWNLYTDLLEEETKKILLLNIINIEKITQIFTDLITDIATKTIGTTNQSKKSRVPWWNNKIKEAVSNKNKALKNYKKNKTPENFIELKRLRAKSKFLIKNSKNESWNIFTSTINGKTNPSEVWKKIKSLKGLSRNNDIFIKANYSTITDQTDVADALGNFFHENFSDKLYEKKFINDIKTPNENIQIKSSIDPNSQDQINLNLQISIGELEQTLTKCKSKSPGPDKIPYSFLQNSGPATKQHLLNIFNHIWKNGQIPTGWKTDDFNFWCKSPNLKTVQHFLQDTTNNITVWSTQTGFKISSQKSQCIIFTNKKGQNHINVQLNDIPIPNKNTIKILGVYFDNKINWMQHLKHLKISLTRNLNIMKMLSHTTWEGDEHTLLKIHRQLIREKLDYGATIYQSAKPHHIKIIDTSINASLRLAIGAYRSSPILTPPIIYKNHLNEILQEHKHVNCYYTDTSRSEKGVGIAITNEDLTIRFKLPENCSIYTAEAIAILKTVEYVSLNHDHDNLRKNNLILSDSLSTLISLKNTFNTTDIAKLILQKISQASKTGIKIALIWIPGHSDIEGNEKADQEAKKAAECTDTPTLNITTFADTKNQIKELFKIKWQTHWLEQNSKLRKIKNSILSWPNSLTKRREKVVINRLRIGHTRLTHGYLMAKDEKPMCTTCGTELTVNHILTECRQYTEELDQLNIPTTLDAALGPDTDTILQILTFLRKTDLYNLI
;
A
#
# COMPACT_ATOMS: atom_id res chain seq x y z
N MET A 1 28.83 2.54 23.30
CA MET A 1 29.92 3.10 22.45
C MET A 1 29.26 4.04 21.46
N ILE A 2 29.76 5.27 21.30
CA ILE A 2 29.18 6.30 20.42
C ILE A 2 30.24 6.72 19.40
N ASN A 3 29.93 6.62 18.11
CA ASN A 3 30.78 7.08 17.01
C ASN A 3 30.19 8.37 16.43
N ILE A 4 31.03 9.40 16.30
CA ILE A 4 30.70 10.69 15.68
C ILE A 4 31.51 10.80 14.39
N ILE A 5 30.85 11.17 13.31
CA ILE A 5 31.51 11.48 12.03
C ILE A 5 31.37 12.98 11.76
N GLN A 6 32.49 13.66 11.50
CA GLN A 6 32.56 15.03 11.03
C GLN A 6 33.00 15.02 9.56
N TRP A 7 32.29 15.72 8.68
CA TRP A 7 32.69 15.81 7.27
C TRP A 7 32.12 17.04 6.55
N ASN A 8 33.01 17.87 6.00
CA ASN A 8 32.63 18.89 5.02
C ASN A 8 32.39 18.22 3.66
N LEU A 9 31.17 18.35 3.11
CA LEU A 9 30.74 17.62 1.93
C LEU A 9 30.96 18.36 0.62
N ASN A 10 31.05 19.70 0.68
CA ASN A 10 30.95 20.57 -0.48
C ASN A 10 29.78 20.16 -1.41
N GLY A 11 28.59 20.01 -0.81
CA GLY A 11 27.34 19.63 -1.47
C GLY A 11 26.85 18.19 -1.22
N PHE A 12 25.74 18.07 -0.48
CA PHE A 12 25.21 16.78 -0.01
C PHE A 12 24.83 15.78 -1.11
N PHE A 13 24.13 16.22 -2.16
CA PHE A 13 23.56 15.28 -3.15
C PHE A 13 24.61 14.55 -3.96
N LYS A 14 25.71 15.22 -4.29
CA LYS A 14 26.83 14.62 -5.03
C LYS A 14 27.52 13.51 -4.23
N LYS A 15 27.42 13.55 -2.90
CA LYS A 15 28.16 12.69 -1.95
C LYS A 15 27.28 11.71 -1.18
N GLN A 16 25.99 11.63 -1.51
CA GLN A 16 25.03 10.83 -0.75
C GLN A 16 25.38 9.33 -0.69
N GLU A 17 25.93 8.76 -1.76
CA GLU A 17 26.33 7.35 -1.80
C GLU A 17 27.57 7.07 -0.94
N GLU A 18 28.50 8.03 -0.85
CA GLU A 18 29.69 7.94 0.00
C GLU A 18 29.33 8.06 1.47
N LEU A 19 28.42 8.98 1.80
CA LEU A 19 27.88 9.10 3.14
C LEU A 19 27.17 7.81 3.59
N LYS A 20 26.46 7.12 2.68
CA LYS A 20 25.88 5.79 2.98
C LYS A 20 26.96 4.74 3.25
N LEU A 21 28.08 4.78 2.53
CA LEU A 21 29.22 3.88 2.76
C LEU A 21 29.85 4.11 4.13
N ILE A 22 30.05 5.38 4.52
CA ILE A 22 30.58 5.75 5.84
C ILE A 22 29.62 5.26 6.93
N ILE A 23 28.30 5.48 6.77
CA ILE A 23 27.29 4.98 7.71
C ILE A 23 27.35 3.45 7.81
N GLN A 24 27.57 2.77 6.68
CA GLN A 24 27.67 1.32 6.64
C GLN A 24 28.92 0.79 7.34
N ASN A 25 30.08 1.42 7.13
CA ASN A 25 31.37 0.94 7.61
C ASN A 25 31.62 1.30 9.08
N HIS A 26 31.16 2.48 9.50
CA HIS A 26 31.49 3.04 10.83
C HIS A 26 30.31 3.12 11.79
N ASP A 27 29.08 2.89 11.31
CA ASP A 27 27.84 2.90 12.09
C ASP A 27 27.70 4.10 13.07
N PRO A 28 27.90 5.34 12.58
CA PRO A 28 27.90 6.52 13.43
C PRO A 28 26.56 6.70 14.16
N GLN A 29 26.61 7.18 15.38
CA GLN A 29 25.44 7.59 16.15
C GLN A 29 25.10 9.06 15.86
N ILE A 30 26.12 9.87 15.56
CA ILE A 30 26.01 11.30 15.25
C ILE A 30 26.85 11.59 14.00
N ILE A 31 26.31 12.38 13.08
CA ILE A 31 26.98 12.83 11.86
C ILE A 31 26.85 14.34 11.76
N CYS A 32 27.97 15.05 11.78
CA CYS A 32 28.07 16.49 11.71
C CYS A 32 28.59 16.88 10.32
N LEU A 33 27.74 17.48 9.49
CA LEU A 33 28.04 17.80 8.10
C LEU A 33 28.18 19.31 7.90
N GLN A 34 29.21 19.72 7.16
CA GLN A 34 29.44 21.10 6.74
C GLN A 34 29.24 21.26 5.22
N GLU A 35 28.96 22.49 4.78
CA GLU A 35 28.67 22.86 3.37
C GLU A 35 27.67 21.93 2.66
N THR A 36 26.53 21.72 3.31
CA THR A 36 25.49 20.82 2.82
C THR A 36 24.82 21.29 1.52
N ASN A 37 24.84 22.62 1.23
CA ASN A 37 24.22 23.27 0.08
C ASN A 37 22.71 22.98 -0.07
N PHE A 38 22.00 22.87 1.06
CA PHE A 38 20.55 22.70 1.06
C PHE A 38 19.82 24.02 0.78
N LYS A 39 18.84 24.01 -0.14
CA LYS A 39 17.91 25.14 -0.35
C LYS A 39 16.97 25.31 0.87
N ASP A 40 16.44 26.52 1.08
CA ASP A 40 15.65 26.87 2.28
C ASP A 40 14.40 26.01 2.47
N ASN A 41 13.76 25.62 1.37
CA ASN A 41 12.56 24.78 1.39
C ASN A 41 12.85 23.27 1.35
N PHE A 42 14.12 22.85 1.47
CA PHE A 42 14.51 21.46 1.25
C PHE A 42 14.86 20.70 2.53
N THR A 43 14.23 19.53 2.70
CA THR A 43 14.55 18.57 3.77
C THR A 43 15.30 17.36 3.21
N ALA A 44 16.63 17.37 3.31
CA ALA A 44 17.39 16.13 3.16
C ALA A 44 17.06 15.17 4.31
N HIS A 45 16.82 13.90 3.99
CA HIS A 45 16.48 12.87 4.96
C HIS A 45 17.52 11.74 4.91
N LEU A 46 18.22 11.52 6.04
CA LEU A 46 18.94 10.29 6.30
C LEU A 46 18.04 9.39 7.14
N LYS A 47 17.76 8.19 6.66
CA LYS A 47 16.80 7.30 7.29
C LYS A 47 17.33 6.80 8.65
N ASN A 48 16.48 6.87 9.68
CA ASN A 48 16.82 6.61 11.09
C ASN A 48 17.72 7.66 11.74
N TYR A 49 17.84 8.86 11.16
CA TYR A 49 18.46 9.99 11.81
C TYR A 49 17.48 11.16 11.85
N ASP A 50 17.40 11.78 13.02
CA ASP A 50 16.77 13.07 13.24
C ASP A 50 17.74 14.15 12.83
N LYS A 51 17.21 15.20 12.19
CA LYS A 51 18.00 16.26 11.58
C LYS A 51 17.84 17.55 12.37
N ASN A 52 18.94 18.07 12.89
CA ASN A 52 19.01 19.41 13.47
C ASN A 52 19.80 20.30 12.50
N ARG A 53 19.11 21.27 11.88
CA ARG A 53 19.67 22.20 10.89
C ARG A 53 19.43 23.62 11.35
N ARG A 54 20.46 24.47 11.25
CA ARG A 54 20.30 25.93 11.27
C ARG A 54 20.19 26.44 9.83
N THR A 55 19.16 27.23 9.53
CA THR A 55 19.03 27.91 8.24
C THR A 55 20.12 28.99 8.12
N PRO A 56 20.93 28.98 7.05
CA PRO A 56 21.97 29.98 6.85
C PRO A 56 21.40 31.27 6.24
N ASP A 57 22.03 32.41 6.52
CA ASP A 57 21.73 33.70 5.87
C ASP A 57 22.36 33.83 4.46
N ARG A 58 23.12 32.82 4.01
CA ARG A 58 23.82 32.78 2.70
C ARG A 58 23.46 31.54 1.90
N ALA A 59 23.36 31.72 0.58
CA ALA A 59 22.88 30.71 -0.39
C ALA A 59 23.76 29.45 -0.56
N SER A 60 24.98 29.42 -0.01
CA SER A 60 26.00 28.38 -0.30
C SER A 60 26.72 27.80 0.92
N GLY A 61 26.30 28.08 2.15
CA GLY A 61 26.95 27.54 3.36
C GLY A 61 25.93 27.01 4.32
N GLY A 62 26.07 25.78 4.84
CA GLY A 62 25.09 25.22 5.78
C GLY A 62 25.60 24.03 6.56
N VAL A 63 25.45 24.07 7.88
CA VAL A 63 25.81 23.00 8.81
C VAL A 63 24.56 22.19 9.17
N THR A 64 24.69 20.87 9.25
CA THR A 64 23.58 19.99 9.67
C THR A 64 24.10 18.82 10.49
N ASN A 65 23.43 18.58 11.61
CA ASN A 65 23.67 17.41 12.44
C ASN A 65 22.58 16.37 12.20
N PHE A 66 22.98 15.14 11.95
CA PHE A 66 22.12 13.97 11.89
C PHE A 66 22.41 13.07 13.10
N ILE A 67 21.40 12.85 13.94
CA ILE A 67 21.50 12.07 15.17
C ILE A 67 20.60 10.85 15.03
N LYS A 68 21.06 9.62 15.33
CA LYS A 68 20.19 8.44 15.20
C LYS A 68 18.87 8.64 15.97
N SER A 69 17.73 8.34 15.34
CA SER A 69 16.38 8.65 15.88
C SER A 69 16.04 7.94 17.18
N ASN A 70 16.83 6.96 17.61
CA ASN A 70 16.69 6.30 18.92
C ASN A 70 17.53 6.97 20.03
N ILE A 71 18.24 8.07 19.71
CA ILE A 71 19.04 8.83 20.66
C ILE A 71 18.29 10.12 21.02
N PRO A 72 17.93 10.32 22.29
CA PRO A 72 17.33 11.56 22.75
C PRO A 72 18.23 12.75 22.45
N ASN A 73 17.68 13.80 21.84
CA ASN A 73 18.42 15.01 21.50
C ASN A 73 17.56 16.26 21.72
N LYS A 74 18.22 17.38 22.03
CA LYS A 74 17.59 18.69 22.27
C LYS A 74 18.46 19.79 21.69
N GLU A 75 17.85 20.74 21.00
CA GLU A 75 18.53 21.94 20.50
C GLU A 75 18.77 22.95 21.63
N ILE A 76 19.96 23.55 21.65
CA ILE A 76 20.35 24.59 22.62
C ILE A 76 20.47 25.92 21.88
N LYS A 77 19.71 26.93 22.31
CA LYS A 77 19.80 28.30 21.78
C LYS A 77 21.02 29.01 22.41
N ILE A 78 21.88 29.57 21.57
CA ILE A 78 23.10 30.29 21.97
C ILE A 78 22.91 31.78 21.63
N ASN A 79 23.08 32.68 22.60
CA ASN A 79 22.70 34.09 22.47
C ASN A 79 23.81 34.98 21.86
N LYS A 80 25.09 34.70 22.14
CA LYS A 80 26.27 35.36 21.54
C LYS A 80 27.44 34.38 21.38
N LEU A 81 28.17 34.47 20.27
CA LEU A 81 29.30 33.58 19.92
C LEU A 81 30.51 33.79 20.84
N GLU A 82 30.72 35.02 21.33
CA GLU A 82 31.89 35.44 22.12
C GLU A 82 32.00 34.81 23.52
N ASN A 83 31.03 33.98 23.94
CA ASN A 83 31.10 33.21 25.19
C ASN A 83 30.51 31.80 25.00
N ILE A 84 30.65 31.21 23.82
CA ILE A 84 29.99 29.94 23.47
C ILE A 84 30.36 28.81 24.44
N ILE A 85 31.62 28.75 24.89
CA ILE A 85 32.13 27.70 25.77
C ILE A 85 31.44 27.72 27.14
N ARG A 86 31.22 28.91 27.71
CA ARG A 86 30.54 29.09 29.01
C ARG A 86 29.05 28.79 28.97
N GLN A 87 28.44 28.80 27.78
CA GLN A 87 27.02 28.51 27.58
C GLN A 87 26.72 27.01 27.37
N LEU A 88 27.75 26.17 27.16
CA LEU A 88 27.57 24.74 26.87
C LEU A 88 27.59 23.89 28.17
N PRO A 89 26.64 22.95 28.35
CA PRO A 89 26.69 22.02 29.48
C PRO A 89 27.90 21.08 29.34
N LYS A 90 28.73 20.98 30.38
CA LYS A 90 29.84 20.01 30.44
C LYS A 90 29.31 18.60 30.77
N PRO A 91 29.81 17.53 30.13
CA PRO A 91 30.84 17.50 29.08
C PRO A 91 30.29 17.83 27.68
N PHE A 92 31.12 18.46 26.83
CA PHE A 92 30.78 18.77 25.44
C PHE A 92 31.92 18.48 24.45
N ILE A 93 31.56 18.37 23.17
CA ILE A 93 32.47 18.23 22.02
C ILE A 93 32.04 19.23 20.95
N ILE A 94 32.98 19.98 20.38
CA ILE A 94 32.78 20.93 19.29
C ILE A 94 33.51 20.40 18.06
N VAL A 95 32.80 20.28 16.94
CA VAL A 95 33.34 19.80 15.66
C VAL A 95 32.88 20.71 14.53
N GLY A 96 33.77 21.01 13.58
CA GLY A 96 33.41 21.78 12.40
C GLY A 96 34.59 22.19 11.54
N ASP A 97 34.27 22.83 10.42
CA ASP A 97 35.23 23.53 9.58
C ASP A 97 35.38 24.96 10.09
N PHE A 98 36.57 25.28 10.61
CA PHE A 98 36.87 26.58 11.18
C PHE A 98 37.52 27.53 10.19
N ASN A 99 37.96 27.03 9.01
CA ASN A 99 38.75 27.78 8.05
C ASN A 99 39.94 28.52 8.71
N SER A 100 40.51 27.92 9.75
CA SER A 100 41.58 28.48 10.57
C SER A 100 42.87 27.70 10.35
N HIS A 101 43.88 28.38 9.81
CA HIS A 101 45.20 27.80 9.57
C HIS A 101 46.09 28.14 10.76
N ASN A 102 46.67 27.12 11.39
CA ASN A 102 47.69 27.27 12.43
C ASN A 102 48.63 26.05 12.42
N ILE A 103 49.89 26.30 12.69
CA ILE A 103 50.95 25.29 12.80
C ILE A 103 50.62 24.27 13.91
N ILE A 104 49.99 24.69 15.02
CA ILE A 104 49.67 23.83 16.17
C ILE A 104 48.84 22.60 15.80
N TRP A 105 47.92 22.73 14.84
CA TRP A 105 47.07 21.62 14.39
C TRP A 105 47.44 21.12 12.99
N GLY A 106 48.62 21.47 12.47
CA GLY A 106 49.20 20.87 11.26
C GLY A 106 49.00 21.64 9.95
N SER A 107 48.70 22.95 9.99
CA SER A 107 48.74 23.79 8.78
C SER A 107 50.15 24.35 8.52
N ASN A 108 50.47 24.62 7.25
CA ASN A 108 51.80 25.16 6.86
C ASN A 108 52.07 26.59 7.35
N ASN A 109 51.01 27.36 7.63
CA ASN A 109 51.11 28.74 8.11
C ASN A 109 50.02 29.03 9.14
N THR A 110 50.21 30.12 9.89
CA THR A 110 49.22 30.60 10.86
C THR A 110 48.54 31.86 10.35
N ASN A 111 47.23 31.80 10.11
CA ASN A 111 46.42 32.95 9.69
C ASN A 111 45.79 33.67 10.90
N PRO A 112 45.23 34.89 10.75
CA PRO A 112 44.63 35.63 11.86
C PRO A 112 43.52 34.86 12.60
N ARG A 113 42.71 34.09 11.87
CA ARG A 113 41.68 33.21 12.46
C ARG A 113 42.30 32.10 13.32
N GLY A 114 43.40 31.51 12.87
CA GLY A 114 44.18 30.53 13.61
C GLY A 114 44.73 31.10 14.90
N LYS A 115 45.23 32.34 14.91
CA LYS A 115 45.66 33.02 16.15
C LYS A 115 44.51 33.24 17.13
N THR A 116 43.31 33.55 16.64
CA THR A 116 42.12 33.74 17.49
C THR A 116 41.68 32.42 18.15
N ILE A 117 41.63 31.33 17.38
CA ILE A 117 41.26 30.01 17.92
C ILE A 117 42.35 29.47 18.85
N GLU A 118 43.63 29.72 18.55
CA GLU A 118 44.74 29.39 19.45
C GLU A 118 44.60 30.10 20.81
N LYS A 119 44.36 31.42 20.81
CA LYS A 119 44.08 32.18 22.05
C LYS A 119 42.86 31.64 22.80
N LEU A 120 41.83 31.20 22.08
CA LEU A 120 40.63 30.62 22.68
C LEU A 120 40.93 29.28 23.37
N ILE A 121 41.75 28.42 22.76
CA ILE A 121 42.18 27.14 23.35
C ILE A 121 43.09 27.39 24.57
N GLN A 122 43.92 28.44 24.55
CA GLN A 122 44.79 28.79 25.68
C GLN A 122 44.03 29.39 26.87
N ASN A 123 43.02 30.22 26.61
CA ASN A 123 42.31 30.98 27.65
C ASN A 123 41.13 30.23 28.28
N GLU A 124 40.62 29.17 27.66
CA GLU A 124 39.45 28.41 28.11
C GLU A 124 39.78 26.92 28.23
N ASP A 125 39.06 26.18 29.07
CA ASP A 125 39.27 24.74 29.31
C ASP A 125 38.88 23.87 28.09
N LEU A 126 39.69 23.89 27.04
CA LEU A 126 39.48 23.12 25.81
C LEU A 126 40.67 22.22 25.48
N ILE A 127 40.37 21.00 25.05
CA ILE A 127 41.36 20.04 24.55
C ILE A 127 41.17 19.87 23.04
N LEU A 128 42.23 20.14 22.29
CA LEU A 128 42.34 19.84 20.87
C LEU A 128 42.55 18.34 20.65
N LEU A 129 41.72 17.71 19.82
CA LEU A 129 41.80 16.27 19.53
C LEU A 129 42.59 15.94 18.26
N ASN A 130 42.80 16.92 17.38
CA ASN A 130 43.52 16.74 16.12
C ASN A 130 45.00 16.37 16.37
N ASP A 131 45.51 15.38 15.65
CA ASP A 131 46.89 14.86 15.78
C ASP A 131 47.84 15.38 14.69
N THR A 132 47.50 16.51 14.04
CA THR A 132 48.15 17.11 12.87
C THR A 132 47.97 16.38 11.52
N THR A 133 47.25 15.26 11.47
CA THR A 133 46.94 14.62 10.18
C THR A 133 46.07 15.51 9.29
N PRO A 134 46.37 15.62 7.97
CA PRO A 134 45.60 16.44 7.05
C PRO A 134 44.11 16.13 6.99
N THR A 135 43.27 17.15 7.02
CA THR A 135 41.81 17.04 6.92
C THR A 135 41.23 17.55 5.60
N HIS A 136 42.01 18.31 4.83
CA HIS A 136 41.61 18.91 3.56
C HIS A 136 42.73 18.86 2.51
N ILE A 137 42.35 18.73 1.24
CA ILE A 137 43.21 18.64 0.06
C ILE A 137 42.79 19.69 -0.95
N ASN A 138 43.68 20.64 -1.23
CA ASN A 138 43.48 21.60 -2.31
C ASN A 138 43.74 20.92 -3.66
N LEU A 139 42.70 20.79 -4.50
CA LEU A 139 42.77 20.09 -5.79
C LEU A 139 43.61 20.81 -6.86
N GLY A 140 43.80 22.13 -6.74
CA GLY A 140 44.49 22.95 -7.74
C GLY A 140 46.03 22.83 -7.67
N ASN A 141 46.57 22.76 -6.45
CA ASN A 141 48.01 22.64 -6.21
C ASN A 141 48.41 21.32 -5.53
N GLY A 142 47.42 20.54 -5.06
CA GLY A 142 47.65 19.26 -4.39
C GLY A 142 48.19 19.37 -2.97
N ASN A 143 48.13 20.57 -2.34
CA ASN A 143 48.59 20.82 -0.97
C ASN A 143 47.56 20.36 0.06
N PHE A 144 48.07 19.96 1.22
CA PHE A 144 47.28 19.48 2.36
C PHE A 144 47.16 20.57 3.43
N SER A 145 46.03 20.61 4.13
CA SER A 145 45.80 21.52 5.25
C SER A 145 44.93 20.89 6.33
N CYS A 146 45.05 21.38 7.56
CA CYS A 146 44.23 20.98 8.71
C CYS A 146 43.35 22.16 9.12
N ILE A 147 42.14 22.23 8.57
CA ILE A 147 41.19 23.33 8.81
C ILE A 147 39.89 22.87 9.49
N ASP A 148 39.69 21.56 9.57
CA ASP A 148 38.59 20.91 10.27
C ASP A 148 39.06 20.54 11.68
N LEU A 149 38.49 21.17 12.71
CA LEU A 149 38.91 20.98 14.10
C LEU A 149 37.88 20.21 14.92
N SER A 150 38.37 19.41 15.85
CA SER A 150 37.60 18.71 16.89
C SER A 150 38.14 19.09 18.27
N LEU A 151 37.32 19.78 19.06
CA LEU A 151 37.64 20.27 20.40
C LEU A 151 36.72 19.60 21.44
N SER A 152 37.20 19.39 22.66
CA SER A 152 36.39 18.81 23.74
C SER A 152 36.66 19.45 25.10
N SER A 153 35.70 19.34 26.01
CA SER A 153 35.93 19.67 27.43
C SER A 153 36.84 18.62 28.10
N PRO A 154 37.74 18.98 29.02
CA PRO A 154 38.69 18.05 29.66
C PRO A 154 38.06 16.78 30.25
N SER A 155 36.87 16.92 30.86
CA SER A 155 36.15 15.82 31.52
C SER A 155 35.79 14.61 30.64
N ILE A 156 35.77 14.75 29.31
CA ILE A 156 35.47 13.64 28.38
C ILE A 156 36.67 13.23 27.53
N ALA A 157 37.71 14.05 27.44
CA ALA A 157 38.81 13.89 26.48
C ALA A 157 39.52 12.52 26.59
N GLN A 158 39.74 12.01 27.81
CA GLN A 158 40.37 10.70 28.05
C GLN A 158 39.59 9.51 27.47
N ARG A 159 38.31 9.71 27.12
CA ARG A 159 37.42 8.67 26.57
C ARG A 159 37.21 8.83 25.06
N LEU A 160 37.85 9.82 24.45
CA LEU A 160 37.73 10.12 23.03
C LEU A 160 38.94 9.54 22.28
N GLU A 161 38.64 8.78 21.24
CA GLU A 161 39.60 8.39 20.22
C GLU A 161 39.30 9.20 18.97
N TRP A 162 40.31 9.83 18.36
CA TRP A 162 40.18 10.66 17.18
C TRP A 162 41.02 10.06 16.04
N GLU A 163 40.44 9.97 14.83
CA GLU A 163 41.15 9.49 13.64
C GLU A 163 40.59 10.15 12.36
N VAL A 164 41.47 10.42 11.38
CA VAL A 164 41.07 10.74 10.00
C VAL A 164 40.82 9.44 9.24
N LEU A 165 39.67 9.33 8.56
CA LEU A 165 39.33 8.10 7.85
C LEU A 165 40.27 7.87 6.64
N PRO A 166 40.80 6.65 6.45
CA PRO A 166 41.85 6.36 5.46
C PRO A 166 41.36 6.40 3.99
N GLU A 167 40.04 6.35 3.79
CA GLU A 167 39.40 6.39 2.48
C GLU A 167 39.19 7.85 2.03
N ILE A 168 39.79 8.25 0.89
CA ILE A 168 39.46 9.55 0.29
C ILE A 168 38.16 9.40 -0.47
N TYR A 169 37.14 10.05 0.06
CA TYR A 169 35.84 10.26 -0.56
C TYR A 169 35.96 11.37 -1.61
N SER A 170 34.94 11.60 -2.43
CA SER A 170 35.08 12.50 -3.59
C SER A 170 35.06 13.99 -3.24
N SER A 171 35.00 14.36 -1.95
CA SER A 171 35.25 15.74 -1.48
C SER A 171 36.75 15.98 -1.32
N ASP A 172 37.13 17.23 -1.50
CA ASP A 172 38.40 17.83 -1.09
C ASP A 172 38.64 17.76 0.42
N HIS A 173 37.60 17.63 1.24
CA HIS A 173 37.72 17.35 2.68
C HIS A 173 37.62 15.85 2.99
N ILE A 174 38.40 15.43 3.99
CA ILE A 174 38.51 14.06 4.46
C ILE A 174 37.66 13.90 5.73
N PRO A 175 36.79 12.87 5.84
CA PRO A 175 35.99 12.66 7.03
C PRO A 175 36.83 12.33 8.25
N ILE A 176 36.40 12.84 9.39
CA ILE A 176 36.99 12.62 10.70
C ILE A 176 36.04 11.76 11.53
N LYS A 177 36.59 10.79 12.26
CA LYS A 177 35.85 9.97 13.21
C LYS A 177 36.31 10.23 14.63
N VAL A 178 35.36 10.53 15.50
CA VAL A 178 35.55 10.67 16.95
C VAL A 178 34.75 9.57 17.65
N LYS A 179 35.42 8.68 18.37
CA LYS A 179 34.82 7.55 19.07
C LYS A 179 34.84 7.77 20.57
N ILE A 180 33.67 7.63 21.20
CA ILE A 180 33.48 7.72 22.66
C ILE A 180 33.41 6.32 23.25
N SER A 181 34.40 5.98 24.07
CA SER A 181 34.47 4.70 24.77
C SER A 181 33.44 4.63 25.92
N PRO A 182 32.75 3.47 26.07
CA PRO A 182 31.80 3.26 27.15
C PRO A 182 32.50 3.28 28.52
N ARG A 183 31.79 3.68 29.59
CA ARG A 183 32.27 3.42 30.95
C ARG A 183 32.40 1.91 31.11
N GLN A 184 33.54 1.42 31.58
CA GLN A 184 33.74 -0.01 31.79
C GLN A 184 32.63 -0.54 32.71
N THR A 185 31.73 -1.33 32.13
CA THR A 185 30.86 -2.24 32.86
C THR A 185 31.32 -3.62 32.41
N ASN A 186 31.97 -4.33 33.32
CA ASN A 186 32.36 -5.71 33.10
C ASN A 186 31.10 -6.56 33.00
N ASN A 187 30.62 -6.84 31.79
CA ASN A 187 29.81 -8.01 31.48
C ASN A 187 29.90 -8.30 29.98
N LYS A 188 30.78 -9.24 29.60
CA LYS A 188 30.77 -9.86 28.27
C LYS A 188 29.67 -10.92 28.25
N TYR A 189 28.48 -10.60 27.75
CA TYR A 189 27.47 -11.62 27.47
C TYR A 189 27.88 -12.45 26.25
N SER A 190 27.82 -13.78 26.38
CA SER A 190 28.15 -14.74 25.33
C SER A 190 27.11 -14.72 24.21
N ASN A 191 27.56 -14.67 22.95
CA ASN A 191 26.68 -14.82 21.78
C ASN A 191 25.86 -16.12 21.86
N LYS A 192 24.53 -16.05 21.72
CA LYS A 192 23.66 -17.25 21.64
C LYS A 192 24.05 -18.14 20.45
N GLN A 193 24.40 -19.39 20.73
CA GLN A 193 24.73 -20.43 19.76
C GLN A 193 23.48 -20.88 18.98
N ARG A 194 23.60 -21.16 17.67
CA ARG A 194 22.52 -21.68 16.80
C ARG A 194 22.93 -22.95 16.07
N TRP A 195 21.99 -23.88 15.85
CA TRP A 195 22.19 -25.09 15.04
C TRP A 195 22.80 -24.80 13.65
N ASN A 196 23.81 -25.56 13.25
CA ASN A 196 24.49 -25.42 11.96
C ASN A 196 23.71 -26.05 10.79
N LEU A 197 22.52 -25.53 10.49
CA LEU A 197 21.66 -26.06 9.41
C LEU A 197 22.15 -25.73 7.98
N LYS A 198 23.33 -25.13 7.81
CA LYS A 198 23.87 -24.78 6.49
C LYS A 198 24.66 -25.92 5.86
N ASN A 199 25.53 -26.54 6.64
CA ASN A 199 26.34 -27.69 6.22
C ASN A 199 26.23 -28.83 7.26
N PRO A 200 25.01 -29.34 7.56
CA PRO A 200 24.84 -30.46 8.48
C PRO A 200 25.26 -31.79 7.82
N ASN A 201 25.80 -32.71 8.61
CA ASN A 201 26.03 -34.08 8.17
C ASN A 201 24.76 -34.93 8.40
N TRP A 202 23.80 -34.81 7.48
CA TRP A 202 22.52 -35.53 7.60
C TRP A 202 22.66 -37.05 7.53
N ASN A 203 23.64 -37.57 6.81
CA ASN A 203 23.85 -39.02 6.71
C ASN A 203 24.23 -39.60 8.08
N LEU A 204 25.25 -39.03 8.73
CA LEU A 204 25.67 -39.44 10.08
C LEU A 204 24.57 -39.22 11.13
N TYR A 205 23.82 -38.12 11.03
CA TYR A 205 22.67 -37.85 11.89
C TYR A 205 21.58 -38.93 11.74
N THR A 206 21.28 -39.32 10.49
CA THR A 206 20.28 -40.34 10.18
C THR A 206 20.69 -41.69 10.75
N ASP A 207 21.93 -42.12 10.47
CA ASP A 207 22.43 -43.45 10.87
C ASP A 207 22.46 -43.61 12.41
N LEU A 208 22.97 -42.62 13.13
CA LEU A 208 23.03 -42.65 14.60
C LEU A 208 21.64 -42.56 15.24
N LEU A 209 20.76 -41.70 14.70
CA LEU A 209 19.40 -41.58 15.19
C LEU A 209 18.59 -42.85 14.94
N GLU A 210 18.79 -43.51 13.80
CA GLU A 210 18.18 -44.81 13.50
C GLU A 210 18.62 -45.89 14.49
N GLU A 211 19.92 -46.00 14.76
CA GLU A 211 20.46 -47.01 15.67
C GLU A 211 19.90 -46.85 17.08
N GLU A 212 19.91 -45.64 17.62
CA GLU A 212 19.42 -45.35 18.98
C GLU A 212 17.89 -45.44 19.08
N THR A 213 17.17 -45.03 18.03
CA THR A 213 15.69 -45.14 18.04
C THR A 213 15.26 -46.61 18.00
N LYS A 214 15.99 -47.50 17.31
CA LYS A 214 15.71 -48.94 17.32
C LYS A 214 15.84 -49.55 18.73
N LYS A 215 16.75 -49.03 19.56
CA LYS A 215 16.91 -49.44 20.97
C LYS A 215 15.69 -49.04 21.83
N ILE A 216 15.08 -47.88 21.53
CA ILE A 216 13.93 -47.33 22.27
C ILE A 216 12.59 -47.95 21.80
N LEU A 217 12.52 -48.44 20.56
CA LEU A 217 11.31 -49.02 19.96
C LEU A 217 10.70 -50.20 20.76
N LEU A 218 11.47 -50.81 21.67
CA LEU A 218 11.09 -51.95 22.52
C LEU A 218 10.42 -51.57 23.85
N LEU A 219 10.31 -50.28 24.21
CA LEU A 219 9.72 -49.86 25.48
C LEU A 219 8.19 -49.73 25.37
N ASN A 220 7.45 -50.52 26.15
CA ASN A 220 5.99 -50.40 26.28
C ASN A 220 5.61 -48.98 26.73
N ILE A 221 4.69 -48.36 25.99
CA ILE A 221 4.26 -46.97 26.18
C ILE A 221 3.35 -46.87 27.41
N ILE A 222 3.90 -46.47 28.57
CA ILE A 222 3.15 -46.34 29.84
C ILE A 222 2.82 -44.87 30.16
N ASN A 223 3.62 -43.89 29.71
CA ASN A 223 3.39 -42.46 29.96
C ASN A 223 3.84 -41.60 28.76
N ILE A 224 2.88 -40.91 28.14
CA ILE A 224 3.08 -40.11 26.91
C ILE A 224 3.96 -38.88 27.13
N GLU A 225 3.89 -38.22 28.30
CA GLU A 225 4.74 -37.05 28.61
C GLU A 225 6.19 -37.47 28.77
N LYS A 226 6.43 -38.59 29.45
CA LYS A 226 7.79 -39.12 29.64
C LYS A 226 8.41 -39.58 28.32
N ILE A 227 7.63 -40.19 27.44
CA ILE A 227 8.11 -40.70 26.15
C ILE A 227 8.37 -39.58 25.16
N THR A 228 7.49 -38.58 25.10
CA THR A 228 7.74 -37.39 24.29
C THR A 228 9.01 -36.66 24.75
N GLN A 229 9.23 -36.54 26.08
CA GLN A 229 10.46 -35.96 26.61
C GLN A 229 11.72 -36.77 26.24
N ILE A 230 11.71 -38.10 26.43
CA ILE A 230 12.83 -38.98 26.06
C ILE A 230 13.15 -38.86 24.56
N PHE A 231 12.12 -38.85 23.72
CA PHE A 231 12.30 -38.73 22.27
C PHE A 231 12.86 -37.36 21.88
N THR A 232 12.40 -36.29 22.54
CA THR A 232 12.94 -34.94 22.33
C THR A 232 14.40 -34.83 22.76
N ASP A 233 14.76 -35.42 23.90
CA ASP A 233 16.13 -35.40 24.42
C ASP A 233 17.09 -36.20 23.52
N LEU A 234 16.65 -37.36 23.00
CA LEU A 234 17.42 -38.17 22.06
C LEU A 234 17.76 -37.40 20.78
N ILE A 235 16.74 -36.81 20.13
CA ILE A 235 16.93 -36.03 18.91
C ILE A 235 17.88 -34.87 19.17
N THR A 236 17.76 -34.22 20.33
CA THR A 236 18.59 -33.08 20.70
C THR A 236 20.04 -33.50 20.93
N ASP A 237 20.31 -34.58 21.67
CA ASP A 237 21.67 -35.09 21.92
C ASP A 237 22.37 -35.49 20.62
N ILE A 238 21.70 -36.27 19.76
CA ILE A 238 22.29 -36.69 18.48
C ILE A 238 22.53 -35.50 17.56
N ALA A 239 21.62 -34.51 17.54
CA ALA A 239 21.84 -33.27 16.81
C ALA A 239 23.03 -32.45 17.36
N THR A 240 23.26 -32.42 18.68
CA THR A 240 24.46 -31.75 19.26
C THR A 240 25.74 -32.38 18.76
N LYS A 241 25.82 -33.72 18.72
CA LYS A 241 27.00 -34.47 18.31
C LYS A 241 27.30 -34.36 16.81
N THR A 242 26.27 -34.39 15.96
CA THR A 242 26.42 -34.52 14.51
C THR A 242 26.33 -33.20 13.74
N ILE A 243 25.50 -32.26 14.19
CA ILE A 243 25.25 -30.99 13.52
C ILE A 243 26.02 -29.86 14.20
N GLY A 244 26.04 -29.87 15.54
CA GLY A 244 26.70 -28.85 16.36
C GLY A 244 26.09 -27.46 16.23
N THR A 245 26.68 -26.50 16.96
CA THR A 245 26.23 -25.10 16.97
C THR A 245 27.28 -24.16 16.35
N THR A 246 26.82 -23.04 15.81
CA THR A 246 27.67 -22.01 15.18
C THR A 246 27.48 -20.65 15.83
N ASN A 247 28.58 -19.90 15.89
CA ASN A 247 28.57 -18.48 16.23
C ASN A 247 28.07 -17.66 15.03
N GLN A 248 27.40 -16.53 15.29
CA GLN A 248 26.96 -15.63 14.23
C GLN A 248 28.14 -15.14 13.38
N SER A 249 28.20 -15.52 12.10
CA SER A 249 28.99 -14.74 11.15
C SER A 249 28.26 -13.42 10.85
N LYS A 250 28.98 -12.30 10.90
CA LYS A 250 28.46 -11.00 10.46
C LYS A 250 28.13 -11.11 8.96
N LYS A 251 26.87 -11.38 8.62
CA LYS A 251 26.40 -11.32 7.24
C LYS A 251 26.68 -9.92 6.68
N SER A 252 27.05 -9.85 5.40
CA SER A 252 27.04 -8.58 4.69
C SER A 252 25.65 -7.94 4.84
N ARG A 253 25.61 -6.64 5.16
CA ARG A 253 24.36 -5.89 5.43
C ARG A 253 23.42 -5.85 4.20
N VAL A 254 23.95 -6.21 3.02
CA VAL A 254 23.27 -6.17 1.72
C VAL A 254 23.43 -7.51 0.98
N PRO A 255 22.36 -8.04 0.36
CA PRO A 255 22.37 -9.37 -0.26
C PRO A 255 23.11 -9.46 -1.61
N TRP A 256 23.40 -8.33 -2.25
CA TRP A 256 24.14 -8.25 -3.53
C TRP A 256 25.67 -8.17 -3.36
N TRP A 257 26.20 -8.21 -2.13
CA TRP A 257 27.63 -8.12 -1.89
C TRP A 257 28.31 -9.50 -1.99
N ASN A 258 29.25 -9.64 -2.92
CA ASN A 258 29.98 -10.87 -3.21
C ASN A 258 31.49 -10.64 -3.34
N ASN A 259 32.25 -11.72 -3.50
CA ASN A 259 33.72 -11.67 -3.57
C ASN A 259 34.23 -10.86 -4.77
N LYS A 260 33.55 -10.92 -5.93
CA LYS A 260 33.91 -10.15 -7.13
C LYS A 260 33.83 -8.63 -6.88
N ILE A 261 32.82 -8.17 -6.14
CA ILE A 261 32.70 -6.76 -5.73
C ILE A 261 33.77 -6.39 -4.71
N LYS A 262 34.03 -7.25 -3.72
CA LYS A 262 35.07 -7.02 -2.71
C LYS A 262 36.44 -6.81 -3.36
N GLU A 263 36.77 -7.63 -4.35
CA GLU A 263 38.00 -7.52 -5.13
C GLU A 263 38.04 -6.23 -5.97
N ALA A 264 36.97 -5.91 -6.70
CA ALA A 264 36.90 -4.69 -7.51
C ALA A 264 37.04 -3.41 -6.67
N VAL A 265 36.44 -3.37 -5.47
CA VAL A 265 36.59 -2.24 -4.52
C VAL A 265 38.01 -2.18 -3.96
N SER A 266 38.63 -3.33 -3.66
CA SER A 266 40.03 -3.41 -3.21
C SER A 266 40.99 -2.85 -4.27
N ASN A 267 40.84 -3.26 -5.53
CA ASN A 267 41.69 -2.80 -6.63
C ASN A 267 41.52 -1.30 -6.90
N LYS A 268 40.28 -0.79 -6.85
CA LYS A 268 40.00 0.65 -6.89
C LYS A 268 40.71 1.41 -5.75
N ASN A 269 40.69 0.87 -4.54
CA ASN A 269 41.35 1.48 -3.37
C ASN A 269 42.89 1.43 -3.50
N LYS A 270 43.46 0.36 -4.06
CA LYS A 270 44.90 0.28 -4.38
C LYS A 270 45.33 1.30 -5.41
N ALA A 271 44.59 1.45 -6.51
CA ALA A 271 44.87 2.45 -7.54
C ALA A 271 44.77 3.89 -6.99
N LEU A 272 43.81 4.14 -6.09
CA LEU A 272 43.73 5.41 -5.38
C LEU A 272 44.97 5.67 -4.52
N LYS A 273 45.44 4.67 -3.76
CA LYS A 273 46.70 4.79 -2.99
C LYS A 273 47.91 5.04 -3.87
N ASN A 274 48.00 4.37 -5.03
CA ASN A 274 49.11 4.58 -5.98
C ASN A 274 49.09 5.99 -6.57
N TYR A 275 47.92 6.49 -6.99
CA TYR A 275 47.77 7.88 -7.43
C TYR A 275 48.12 8.90 -6.35
N LYS A 276 47.79 8.63 -5.07
CA LYS A 276 48.21 9.50 -3.95
C LYS A 276 49.73 9.55 -3.80
N LYS A 277 50.43 8.44 -4.03
CA LYS A 277 51.89 8.34 -3.93
C LYS A 277 52.58 9.00 -5.12
N ASN A 278 52.04 8.74 -6.32
CA ASN A 278 52.61 9.16 -7.60
C ASN A 278 51.52 9.84 -8.45
N LYS A 279 51.47 11.18 -8.42
CA LYS A 279 50.42 12.02 -9.02
C LYS A 279 50.54 12.14 -10.56
N THR A 280 50.75 11.03 -11.27
CA THR A 280 50.90 11.04 -12.73
C THR A 280 49.53 10.95 -13.44
N PRO A 281 49.43 11.45 -14.70
CA PRO A 281 48.22 11.32 -15.52
C PRO A 281 47.75 9.87 -15.73
N GLU A 282 48.69 8.94 -15.88
CA GLU A 282 48.40 7.51 -16.12
C GLU A 282 47.72 6.88 -14.90
N ASN A 283 48.21 7.18 -13.70
CA ASN A 283 47.60 6.71 -12.44
C ASN A 283 46.19 7.28 -12.25
N PHE A 284 45.93 8.50 -12.75
CA PHE A 284 44.60 9.10 -12.70
C PHE A 284 43.61 8.43 -13.67
N ILE A 285 44.07 8.07 -14.88
CA ILE A 285 43.27 7.33 -15.86
C ILE A 285 42.91 5.94 -15.33
N GLU A 286 43.88 5.23 -14.74
CA GLU A 286 43.65 3.89 -14.17
C GLU A 286 42.68 3.95 -12.98
N LEU A 287 42.78 4.97 -12.13
CA LEU A 287 41.80 5.22 -11.07
C LEU A 287 40.39 5.45 -11.63
N LYS A 288 40.23 6.24 -12.71
CA LYS A 288 38.94 6.45 -13.37
C LYS A 288 38.37 5.13 -13.92
N ARG A 289 39.19 4.32 -14.57
CA ARG A 289 38.80 3.02 -15.13
C ARG A 289 38.31 2.05 -14.05
N LEU A 290 39.06 1.89 -12.96
CA LEU A 290 38.70 1.00 -11.86
C LEU A 290 37.49 1.52 -11.07
N ARG A 291 37.31 2.84 -10.95
CA ARG A 291 36.08 3.44 -10.42
C ARG A 291 34.86 3.06 -11.26
N ALA A 292 34.93 3.20 -12.59
CA ALA A 292 33.84 2.81 -13.50
C ALA A 292 33.52 1.31 -13.42
N LYS A 293 34.53 0.44 -13.44
CA LYS A 293 34.40 -1.02 -13.31
C LYS A 293 33.70 -1.42 -12.00
N SER A 294 34.11 -0.82 -10.87
CA SER A 294 33.48 -1.09 -9.57
C SER A 294 32.00 -0.67 -9.53
N LYS A 295 31.66 0.48 -10.13
CA LYS A 295 30.28 0.99 -10.21
C LYS A 295 29.39 0.08 -11.06
N PHE A 296 29.90 -0.40 -12.20
CA PHE A 296 29.21 -1.33 -13.08
C PHE A 296 28.90 -2.67 -12.38
N LEU A 297 29.89 -3.29 -11.74
CA LEU A 297 29.72 -4.58 -11.05
C LEU A 297 28.70 -4.50 -9.89
N ILE A 298 28.72 -3.40 -9.13
CA ILE A 298 27.73 -3.15 -8.07
C ILE A 298 26.33 -3.02 -8.65
N LYS A 299 26.16 -2.32 -9.79
CA LYS A 299 24.86 -2.19 -10.46
C LYS A 299 24.35 -3.56 -10.95
N ASN A 300 25.20 -4.35 -11.61
CA ASN A 300 24.81 -5.64 -12.16
C ASN A 300 24.38 -6.63 -11.06
N SER A 301 25.17 -6.75 -9.97
CA SER A 301 24.85 -7.68 -8.90
C SER A 301 23.60 -7.29 -8.09
N LYS A 302 23.29 -5.99 -8.01
CA LYS A 302 22.01 -5.51 -7.45
C LYS A 302 20.81 -6.01 -8.27
N ASN A 303 20.90 -5.92 -9.59
CA ASN A 303 19.85 -6.39 -10.50
C ASN A 303 19.69 -7.91 -10.42
N GLU A 304 20.78 -8.66 -10.44
CA GLU A 304 20.77 -10.12 -10.30
C GLU A 304 20.15 -10.57 -8.97
N SER A 305 20.58 -9.98 -7.84
CA SER A 305 19.99 -10.25 -6.53
C SER A 305 18.51 -9.88 -6.45
N TRP A 306 18.04 -8.93 -7.27
CA TRP A 306 16.64 -8.54 -7.35
C TRP A 306 15.84 -9.56 -8.15
N ASN A 307 16.31 -9.96 -9.33
CA ASN A 307 15.66 -10.95 -10.19
C ASN A 307 15.51 -12.31 -9.50
N ILE A 308 16.54 -12.74 -8.76
CA ILE A 308 16.48 -13.95 -7.92
C ILE A 308 15.41 -13.84 -6.83
N PHE A 309 15.17 -12.64 -6.30
CA PHE A 309 14.14 -12.46 -5.28
C PHE A 309 12.73 -12.41 -5.88
N THR A 310 12.53 -11.68 -6.98
CA THR A 310 11.22 -11.58 -7.64
C THR A 310 10.74 -12.94 -8.16
N SER A 311 11.65 -13.81 -8.59
CA SER A 311 11.31 -15.19 -8.97
C SER A 311 10.71 -16.00 -7.80
N THR A 312 11.16 -15.74 -6.56
CA THR A 312 10.63 -16.41 -5.34
C THR A 312 9.28 -15.90 -4.86
N ILE A 313 8.80 -14.75 -5.34
CA ILE A 313 7.51 -14.19 -4.94
C ILE A 313 6.35 -15.03 -5.52
N ASN A 314 5.50 -15.52 -4.63
CA ASN A 314 4.26 -16.27 -4.92
C ASN A 314 3.11 -15.78 -4.02
N GLY A 315 1.92 -16.36 -4.16
CA GLY A 315 0.70 -15.92 -3.48
C GLY A 315 0.74 -15.98 -1.96
N LYS A 316 1.55 -16.90 -1.45
CA LYS A 316 1.76 -17.08 -0.01
C LYS A 316 2.81 -16.12 0.55
N THR A 317 3.41 -15.25 -0.26
CA THR A 317 4.51 -14.38 0.15
C THR A 317 3.99 -13.18 0.95
N ASN A 318 4.46 -13.04 2.19
CA ASN A 318 4.02 -11.96 3.05
C ASN A 318 4.58 -10.60 2.55
N PRO A 319 3.75 -9.56 2.34
CA PRO A 319 4.21 -8.23 1.92
C PRO A 319 5.31 -7.62 2.81
N SER A 320 5.34 -7.98 4.10
CA SER A 320 6.39 -7.54 5.02
C SER A 320 7.76 -8.12 4.67
N GLU A 321 7.84 -9.33 4.10
CA GLU A 321 9.08 -9.93 3.63
C GLU A 321 9.61 -9.23 2.38
N VAL A 322 8.72 -8.85 1.47
CA VAL A 322 9.04 -8.00 0.31
C VAL A 322 9.64 -6.68 0.77
N TRP A 323 9.01 -6.01 1.74
CA TRP A 323 9.58 -4.78 2.34
C TRP A 323 10.90 -5.01 3.08
N LYS A 324 11.07 -6.13 3.79
CA LYS A 324 12.35 -6.49 4.45
C LYS A 324 13.46 -6.66 3.42
N LYS A 325 13.19 -7.34 2.30
CA LYS A 325 14.16 -7.52 1.21
C LYS A 325 14.49 -6.21 0.50
N ILE A 326 13.49 -5.38 0.20
CA ILE A 326 13.71 -4.03 -0.36
C ILE A 326 14.60 -3.19 0.56
N LYS A 327 14.37 -3.26 1.88
CA LYS A 327 15.20 -2.57 2.87
C LYS A 327 16.61 -3.15 2.91
N SER A 328 16.78 -4.47 2.86
CA SER A 328 18.11 -5.09 2.87
C SER A 328 18.91 -4.80 1.60
N LEU A 329 18.28 -4.71 0.42
CA LEU A 329 18.94 -4.27 -0.82
C LEU A 329 19.48 -2.84 -0.74
N LYS A 330 18.80 -1.97 0.02
CA LYS A 330 19.23 -0.59 0.29
C LYS A 330 20.20 -0.47 1.48
N GLY A 331 20.58 -1.58 2.13
CA GLY A 331 21.41 -1.57 3.34
C GLY A 331 20.70 -1.01 4.59
N LEU A 332 19.37 -0.92 4.55
CA LEU A 332 18.51 -0.32 5.58
C LEU A 332 17.94 -1.36 6.55
N SER A 333 18.62 -2.50 6.71
CA SER A 333 18.23 -3.53 7.67
C SER A 333 18.27 -2.93 9.07
N ARG A 334 17.13 -2.97 9.78
CA ARG A 334 17.07 -2.53 11.18
C ARG A 334 17.77 -3.56 12.05
N ASN A 335 18.68 -3.12 12.92
CA ASN A 335 18.80 -3.74 14.24
C ASN A 335 17.72 -3.08 15.09
N ASN A 336 16.70 -3.84 15.49
CA ASN A 336 15.71 -3.36 16.44
C ASN A 336 16.27 -3.59 17.84
N ASP A 337 16.99 -2.61 18.37
CA ASP A 337 17.27 -2.58 19.80
C ASP A 337 16.03 -2.02 20.50
N ILE A 338 15.34 -2.89 21.26
CA ILE A 338 14.16 -2.55 22.04
C ILE A 338 14.63 -2.15 23.43
N PHE A 339 14.16 -1.01 23.93
CA PHE A 339 14.50 -0.50 25.25
C PHE A 339 13.23 -0.40 26.10
N ILE A 340 13.26 -0.89 27.34
CA ILE A 340 12.15 -0.80 28.29
C ILE A 340 12.55 0.16 29.41
N LYS A 341 11.64 1.07 29.77
CA LYS A 341 11.79 1.90 30.98
C LYS A 341 11.20 1.13 32.16
N ALA A 342 12.05 0.77 33.12
CA ALA A 342 11.63 0.20 34.39
C ALA A 342 12.23 1.04 35.53
N ASN A 343 11.37 1.57 36.41
CA ASN A 343 11.75 2.27 37.65
C ASN A 343 12.95 3.22 37.52
N TYR A 344 12.77 4.33 36.79
CA TYR A 344 13.76 5.40 36.57
C TYR A 344 15.05 5.00 35.81
N SER A 345 15.19 3.74 35.41
CA SER A 345 16.31 3.25 34.59
C SER A 345 15.82 2.70 33.25
N THR A 346 16.66 2.76 32.22
CA THR A 346 16.34 2.21 30.89
C THR A 346 17.12 0.92 30.72
N ILE A 347 16.40 -0.19 30.61
CA ILE A 347 16.99 -1.50 30.34
C ILE A 347 17.31 -1.54 28.85
N THR A 348 18.60 -1.62 28.53
CA THR A 348 19.10 -1.58 27.15
C THR A 348 19.56 -2.93 26.62
N ASP A 349 19.79 -3.92 27.49
CA ASP A 349 20.19 -5.26 27.09
C ASP A 349 18.97 -6.07 26.60
N GLN A 350 19.12 -6.79 25.49
CA GLN A 350 18.02 -7.53 24.85
C GLN A 350 17.54 -8.73 25.67
N THR A 351 18.43 -9.32 26.47
CA THR A 351 18.12 -10.46 27.34
C THR A 351 17.31 -9.98 28.53
N ASP A 352 17.78 -8.92 29.20
CA ASP A 352 17.08 -8.31 30.33
C ASP A 352 15.71 -7.73 29.93
N VAL A 353 15.59 -7.21 28.70
CA VAL A 353 14.31 -6.77 28.13
C VAL A 353 13.33 -7.93 27.93
N ALA A 354 13.82 -9.09 27.48
CA ALA A 354 12.99 -10.28 27.31
C ALA A 354 12.56 -10.86 28.66
N ASP A 355 13.48 -10.93 29.62
CA ASP A 355 13.22 -11.44 30.96
C ASP A 355 12.26 -10.52 31.74
N ALA A 356 12.39 -9.20 31.60
CA ALA A 356 11.45 -8.25 32.19
C ALA A 356 10.02 -8.42 31.65
N LEU A 357 9.86 -8.66 30.34
CA LEU A 357 8.56 -8.97 29.75
C LEU A 357 8.04 -10.34 30.19
N GLY A 358 8.91 -11.34 30.25
CA GLY A 358 8.58 -12.68 30.71
C GLY A 358 8.05 -12.68 32.15
N ASN A 359 8.76 -12.00 33.05
CA ASN A 359 8.36 -11.84 34.45
C ASN A 359 7.04 -11.09 34.57
N PHE A 360 6.86 -10.00 33.82
CA PHE A 360 5.59 -9.28 33.79
C PHE A 360 4.41 -10.19 33.42
N PHE A 361 4.56 -11.03 32.39
CA PHE A 361 3.49 -11.97 32.03
C PHE A 361 3.33 -13.09 33.05
N HIS A 362 4.42 -13.67 33.56
CA HIS A 362 4.35 -14.71 34.59
C HIS A 362 3.58 -14.23 35.83
N GLU A 363 3.88 -13.03 36.32
CA GLU A 363 3.19 -12.47 37.48
C GLU A 363 1.69 -12.29 37.23
N ASN A 364 1.30 -11.80 36.04
CA ASN A 364 -0.09 -11.57 35.67
C ASN A 364 -0.89 -12.83 35.32
N PHE A 365 -0.22 -13.98 35.13
CA PHE A 365 -0.85 -15.24 34.73
C PHE A 365 -0.52 -16.42 35.67
N SER A 366 0.08 -16.16 36.83
CA SER A 366 0.44 -17.21 37.78
C SER A 366 -0.77 -17.71 38.57
N ASP A 367 -0.69 -18.97 39.04
CA ASP A 367 -1.72 -19.63 39.86
C ASP A 367 -2.04 -18.88 41.17
N LYS A 368 -1.14 -17.98 41.60
CA LYS A 368 -1.32 -17.14 42.79
C LYS A 368 -2.49 -16.16 42.67
N LEU A 369 -2.97 -15.87 41.46
CA LEU A 369 -4.11 -14.99 41.22
C LEU A 369 -5.47 -15.73 41.22
N TYR A 370 -5.49 -17.07 41.30
CA TYR A 370 -6.72 -17.86 41.34
C TYR A 370 -7.09 -18.30 42.77
N GLU A 371 -8.40 -18.39 43.06
CA GLU A 371 -8.88 -18.88 44.34
C GLU A 371 -8.56 -20.37 44.57
N LYS A 372 -8.18 -20.72 45.81
CA LYS A 372 -7.82 -22.11 46.19
C LYS A 372 -8.93 -23.14 45.92
N LYS A 373 -10.20 -22.73 46.00
CA LYS A 373 -11.36 -23.60 45.74
C LYS A 373 -11.37 -24.08 44.28
N PHE A 374 -11.14 -23.16 43.34
CA PHE A 374 -11.04 -23.46 41.90
C PHE A 374 -9.90 -24.42 41.54
N ILE A 375 -8.77 -24.34 42.25
CA ILE A 375 -7.63 -25.27 42.03
C ILE A 375 -7.96 -26.69 42.50
N ASN A 376 -8.72 -26.83 43.59
CA ASN A 376 -9.10 -28.14 44.15
C ASN A 376 -10.17 -28.84 43.31
N ASP A 377 -11.16 -28.11 42.78
CA ASP A 377 -12.26 -28.69 41.99
C ASP A 377 -11.79 -29.26 40.63
N ILE A 378 -10.66 -28.79 40.09
CA ILE A 378 -10.07 -29.30 38.85
C ILE A 378 -9.31 -30.62 39.05
N LYS A 379 -8.80 -30.88 40.27
CA LYS A 379 -7.90 -32.03 40.52
C LYS A 379 -8.63 -33.35 40.75
N THR A 380 -9.93 -33.34 41.05
CA THR A 380 -10.69 -34.56 41.33
C THR A 380 -12.14 -34.49 40.81
N PRO A 381 -12.39 -34.77 39.51
CA PRO A 381 -13.74 -35.04 39.03
C PRO A 381 -14.07 -36.52 39.26
N ASN A 382 -15.01 -36.80 40.15
CA ASN A 382 -15.40 -38.15 40.59
C ASN A 382 -16.44 -38.86 39.69
N GLU A 383 -16.86 -38.31 38.55
CA GLU A 383 -17.99 -38.88 37.78
C GLU A 383 -17.75 -38.80 36.25
N ASN A 384 -16.96 -39.74 35.72
CA ASN A 384 -16.86 -40.01 34.28
C ASN A 384 -18.06 -40.86 33.82
N ILE A 385 -19.18 -40.25 33.46
CA ILE A 385 -20.21 -40.89 32.65
C ILE A 385 -19.98 -40.47 31.19
N GLN A 386 -19.29 -41.32 30.42
CA GLN A 386 -19.06 -41.11 28.98
C GLN A 386 -20.39 -41.06 28.21
N ILE A 387 -20.66 -39.95 27.52
CA ILE A 387 -21.80 -39.81 26.60
C ILE A 387 -21.49 -40.58 25.30
N LYS A 388 -22.34 -41.55 24.93
CA LYS A 388 -22.21 -42.32 23.66
C LYS A 388 -22.71 -41.51 22.46
N SER A 389 -21.94 -41.52 21.36
CA SER A 389 -22.26 -40.88 20.06
C SER A 389 -23.52 -41.45 19.40
N SER A 390 -24.27 -40.62 18.67
CA SER A 390 -25.50 -40.98 17.94
C SER A 390 -25.28 -41.45 16.50
N ILE A 391 -24.02 -41.56 16.05
CA ILE A 391 -23.65 -42.04 14.71
C ILE A 391 -23.41 -43.54 14.79
N ASP A 392 -23.94 -44.31 13.83
CA ASP A 392 -23.66 -45.76 13.77
C ASP A 392 -22.13 -45.99 13.68
N PRO A 393 -21.52 -46.58 14.72
CA PRO A 393 -20.08 -46.84 14.74
C PRO A 393 -19.63 -47.79 13.61
N ASN A 394 -20.56 -48.46 12.93
CA ASN A 394 -20.29 -49.34 11.79
C ASN A 394 -20.37 -48.65 10.42
N SER A 395 -20.64 -47.35 10.34
CA SER A 395 -20.62 -46.66 9.05
C SER A 395 -19.19 -46.63 8.48
N GLN A 396 -19.03 -46.96 7.20
CA GLN A 396 -17.72 -47.11 6.56
C GLN A 396 -16.86 -45.84 6.68
N ASP A 397 -17.48 -44.67 6.63
CA ASP A 397 -16.80 -43.38 6.76
C ASP A 397 -16.30 -43.12 8.20
N GLN A 398 -17.07 -43.50 9.23
CA GLN A 398 -16.60 -43.45 10.62
C GLN A 398 -15.47 -44.44 10.86
N ILE A 399 -15.58 -45.65 10.30
CA ILE A 399 -14.53 -46.67 10.41
C ILE A 399 -13.24 -46.11 9.80
N ASN A 400 -13.31 -45.55 8.58
CA ASN A 400 -12.17 -44.98 7.88
C ASN A 400 -11.56 -43.77 8.62
N LEU A 401 -12.37 -42.88 9.19
CA LEU A 401 -11.90 -41.70 9.92
C LEU A 401 -11.29 -42.03 11.29
N ASN A 402 -11.66 -43.16 11.89
CA ASN A 402 -11.13 -43.62 13.17
C ASN A 402 -9.94 -44.60 13.01
N LEU A 403 -9.53 -44.92 11.78
CA LEU A 403 -8.32 -45.71 11.54
C LEU A 403 -7.10 -45.01 12.13
N GLN A 404 -6.09 -45.82 12.46
CA GLN A 404 -4.80 -45.29 12.89
C GLN A 404 -4.15 -44.49 11.75
N ILE A 405 -3.45 -43.43 12.12
CA ILE A 405 -2.66 -42.64 11.19
C ILE A 405 -1.64 -43.57 10.53
N SER A 406 -1.54 -43.49 9.22
CA SER A 406 -0.62 -44.28 8.43
C SER A 406 0.75 -43.59 8.28
N ILE A 407 1.78 -44.37 8.01
CA ILE A 407 3.13 -43.84 7.74
C ILE A 407 3.14 -42.94 6.50
N GLY A 408 2.35 -43.27 5.48
CA GLY A 408 2.22 -42.47 4.25
C GLY A 408 1.66 -41.07 4.52
N GLU A 409 0.66 -40.96 5.39
CA GLU A 409 0.10 -39.67 5.82
C GLU A 409 1.12 -38.82 6.60
N LEU A 410 1.88 -39.46 7.49
CA LEU A 410 2.94 -38.79 8.25
C LEU A 410 4.03 -38.24 7.32
N GLU A 411 4.52 -39.05 6.38
CA GLU A 411 5.55 -38.64 5.43
C GLU A 411 5.07 -37.53 4.49
N GLN A 412 3.85 -37.67 3.96
CA GLN A 412 3.25 -36.62 3.13
C GLN A 412 3.09 -35.31 3.90
N THR A 413 2.82 -35.36 5.21
CA THR A 413 2.72 -34.18 6.07
C THR A 413 4.08 -33.54 6.32
N LEU A 414 5.10 -34.35 6.65
CA LEU A 414 6.46 -33.86 6.90
C LEU A 414 7.05 -33.13 5.68
N THR A 415 6.76 -33.57 4.45
CA THR A 415 7.21 -32.86 3.23
C THR A 415 6.61 -31.45 3.08
N LYS A 416 5.44 -31.20 3.67
CA LYS A 416 4.74 -29.91 3.60
C LYS A 416 5.24 -28.91 4.66
N CYS A 417 5.91 -29.37 5.71
CA CYS A 417 6.46 -28.53 6.79
C CYS A 417 7.70 -27.74 6.36
N LYS A 418 7.72 -26.41 6.54
CA LYS A 418 8.82 -25.53 6.05
C LYS A 418 9.46 -24.64 7.13
N SER A 419 8.99 -24.69 8.37
CA SER A 419 9.50 -23.82 9.44
C SER A 419 10.92 -24.23 9.85
N LYS A 420 11.80 -23.24 9.97
CA LYS A 420 13.18 -23.38 10.50
C LYS A 420 13.29 -23.00 11.98
N SER A 421 12.23 -22.42 12.53
CA SER A 421 12.17 -22.05 13.94
C SER A 421 11.67 -23.29 14.69
N PRO A 422 12.43 -23.79 15.67
CA PRO A 422 11.94 -24.88 16.49
C PRO A 422 10.81 -24.42 17.40
N GLY A 423 9.96 -25.36 17.82
CA GLY A 423 8.96 -25.13 18.86
C GLY A 423 9.58 -25.05 20.26
N PRO A 424 8.75 -25.11 21.32
CA PRO A 424 9.21 -25.20 22.70
C PRO A 424 10.14 -26.39 22.97
N ASP A 425 9.98 -27.46 22.18
CA ASP A 425 10.82 -28.67 22.13
C ASP A 425 12.23 -28.44 21.56
N LYS A 426 12.51 -27.24 21.01
CA LYS A 426 13.79 -26.88 20.37
C LYS A 426 14.16 -27.75 19.15
N ILE A 427 13.22 -28.54 18.61
CA ILE A 427 13.41 -29.40 17.43
C ILE A 427 12.88 -28.71 16.17
N PRO A 428 13.73 -28.39 15.18
CA PRO A 428 13.27 -27.91 13.87
C PRO A 428 12.70 -29.06 13.03
N TYR A 429 11.71 -28.80 12.17
CA TYR A 429 11.16 -29.82 11.26
C TYR A 429 12.21 -30.49 10.36
N SER A 430 13.32 -29.80 10.06
CA SER A 430 14.43 -30.38 9.30
C SER A 430 15.04 -31.61 9.96
N PHE A 431 14.98 -31.73 11.29
CA PHE A 431 15.48 -32.90 12.03
C PHE A 431 14.59 -34.13 11.81
N LEU A 432 13.27 -33.93 11.72
CA LEU A 432 12.30 -35.00 11.45
C LEU A 432 12.19 -35.33 9.96
N GLN A 433 12.45 -34.37 9.08
CA GLN A 433 12.47 -34.61 7.63
C GLN A 433 13.66 -35.47 7.19
N ASN A 434 14.81 -35.30 7.85
CA ASN A 434 16.03 -36.05 7.61
C ASN A 434 16.25 -37.15 8.66
N SER A 435 15.17 -37.68 9.27
CA SER A 435 15.26 -38.85 10.14
C SER A 435 14.94 -40.12 9.36
N GLY A 436 15.51 -41.24 9.78
CA GLY A 436 15.30 -42.53 9.10
C GLY A 436 13.93 -43.16 9.37
N PRO A 437 13.58 -44.22 8.62
CA PRO A 437 12.34 -44.98 8.79
C PRO A 437 12.00 -45.39 10.22
N ALA A 438 12.97 -45.86 11.01
CA ALA A 438 12.70 -46.33 12.38
C ALA A 438 12.23 -45.18 13.30
N THR A 439 12.80 -44.00 13.11
CA THR A 439 12.45 -42.79 13.86
C THR A 439 11.05 -42.27 13.50
N LYS A 440 10.72 -42.29 12.21
CA LYS A 440 9.37 -41.92 11.75
C LYS A 440 8.32 -42.91 12.25
N GLN A 441 8.66 -44.20 12.31
CA GLN A 441 7.79 -45.23 12.88
C GLN A 441 7.56 -45.01 14.37
N HIS A 442 8.60 -44.66 15.13
CA HIS A 442 8.44 -44.33 16.55
C HIS A 442 7.55 -43.09 16.76
N LEU A 443 7.76 -42.05 15.96
CA LEU A 443 6.91 -40.84 15.98
C LEU A 443 5.45 -41.17 15.64
N LEU A 444 5.22 -42.04 14.65
CA LEU A 444 3.89 -42.53 14.30
C LEU A 444 3.23 -43.28 15.46
N ASN A 445 3.98 -44.13 16.16
CA ASN A 445 3.49 -44.85 17.34
C ASN A 445 3.09 -43.89 18.46
N ILE A 446 3.84 -42.80 18.68
CA ILE A 446 3.48 -41.74 19.63
C ILE A 446 2.15 -41.09 19.22
N PHE A 447 2.00 -40.69 17.95
CA PHE A 447 0.76 -40.07 17.46
C PHE A 447 -0.44 -41.02 17.54
N ASN A 448 -0.28 -42.29 17.16
CA ASN A 448 -1.34 -43.29 17.25
C ASN A 448 -1.68 -43.67 18.68
N HIS A 449 -0.72 -43.60 19.61
CA HIS A 449 -0.99 -43.75 21.04
C HIS A 449 -1.80 -42.56 21.59
N ILE A 450 -1.45 -41.33 21.19
CA ILE A 450 -2.25 -40.13 21.52
C ILE A 450 -3.66 -40.27 20.94
N TRP A 451 -3.77 -40.71 19.68
CA TRP A 451 -5.05 -40.93 19.00
C TRP A 451 -5.93 -41.96 19.71
N LYS A 452 -5.34 -43.09 20.12
CA LYS A 452 -6.05 -44.18 20.80
C LYS A 452 -6.44 -43.85 22.25
N ASN A 453 -5.60 -43.12 22.98
CA ASN A 453 -5.76 -42.91 24.42
C ASN A 453 -6.25 -41.50 24.79
N GLY A 454 -6.33 -40.56 23.84
CA GLY A 454 -6.84 -39.20 24.06
C GLY A 454 -5.96 -38.29 24.92
N GLN A 455 -4.76 -38.74 25.31
CA GLN A 455 -3.85 -38.00 26.19
C GLN A 455 -2.93 -37.07 25.37
N ILE A 456 -3.35 -35.80 25.24
CA ILE A 456 -2.61 -34.77 24.49
C ILE A 456 -1.66 -34.00 25.44
N PRO A 457 -0.36 -33.85 25.11
CA PRO A 457 0.57 -33.04 25.88
C PRO A 457 0.08 -31.60 26.09
N THR A 458 0.24 -31.09 27.31
CA THR A 458 -0.29 -29.79 27.76
C THR A 458 0.17 -28.59 26.91
N GLY A 459 1.32 -28.69 26.24
CA GLY A 459 1.84 -27.66 25.34
C GLY A 459 1.13 -27.53 23.98
N TRP A 460 0.17 -28.39 23.65
CA TRP A 460 -0.41 -28.50 22.30
C TRP A 460 -1.89 -28.00 22.20
N LYS A 461 -2.46 -27.33 23.21
CA LYS A 461 -3.90 -26.99 23.28
C LYS A 461 -4.22 -25.49 23.09
N THR A 462 -4.58 -25.04 21.89
CA THR A 462 -5.38 -23.80 21.67
C THR A 462 -6.11 -23.83 20.32
N ASP A 463 -7.42 -23.53 20.29
CA ASP A 463 -8.19 -23.28 19.05
C ASP A 463 -9.38 -22.33 19.29
N ASP A 464 -9.92 -21.73 18.21
CA ASP A 464 -11.08 -20.82 18.20
C ASP A 464 -12.33 -21.53 17.61
N PHE A 465 -13.54 -21.32 18.16
CA PHE A 465 -14.79 -21.86 17.58
C PHE A 465 -15.94 -20.85 17.56
N ASN A 466 -16.93 -21.05 16.67
CA ASN A 466 -18.10 -20.16 16.48
C ASN A 466 -19.40 -20.97 16.43
N PHE A 467 -20.49 -20.44 16.98
CA PHE A 467 -21.86 -21.00 16.87
C PHE A 467 -22.88 -19.91 16.58
N TRP A 468 -24.00 -20.25 15.92
CA TRP A 468 -25.04 -19.28 15.53
C TRP A 468 -26.44 -19.89 15.53
N CYS A 469 -27.46 -19.03 15.60
CA CYS A 469 -28.89 -19.39 15.55
C CYS A 469 -29.67 -18.36 14.71
N LYS A 470 -30.80 -18.77 14.11
CA LYS A 470 -31.72 -17.90 13.34
C LYS A 470 -33.15 -18.10 13.83
N SER A 471 -33.84 -17.01 14.16
CA SER A 471 -35.28 -17.00 14.44
C SER A 471 -35.89 -15.62 14.13
N PRO A 472 -37.18 -15.53 13.74
CA PRO A 472 -37.87 -14.25 13.55
C PRO A 472 -38.08 -13.45 14.85
N ASN A 473 -37.93 -14.09 16.02
CA ASN A 473 -38.12 -13.49 17.35
C ASN A 473 -36.79 -13.49 18.15
N LEU A 474 -36.39 -12.31 18.62
CA LEU A 474 -35.15 -12.10 19.38
C LEU A 474 -35.13 -12.86 20.71
N LYS A 475 -36.28 -12.99 21.40
CA LYS A 475 -36.36 -13.75 22.66
C LYS A 475 -36.06 -15.23 22.45
N THR A 476 -36.53 -15.79 21.35
CA THR A 476 -36.27 -17.18 20.96
C THR A 476 -34.78 -17.39 20.64
N VAL A 477 -34.16 -16.46 19.91
CA VAL A 477 -32.70 -16.49 19.67
C VAL A 477 -31.92 -16.45 20.97
N GLN A 478 -32.34 -15.59 21.92
CA GLN A 478 -31.67 -15.47 23.22
C GLN A 478 -31.75 -16.77 24.01
N HIS A 479 -32.93 -17.40 24.07
CA HIS A 479 -33.10 -18.67 24.73
C HIS A 479 -32.19 -19.76 24.14
N PHE A 480 -32.20 -19.96 22.82
CA PHE A 480 -31.35 -20.97 22.19
C PHE A 480 -29.84 -20.71 22.36
N LEU A 481 -29.41 -19.45 22.29
CA LEU A 481 -28.00 -19.10 22.53
C LEU A 481 -27.61 -19.28 24.00
N GLN A 482 -28.51 -19.00 24.95
CA GLN A 482 -28.27 -19.24 26.36
C GLN A 482 -28.21 -20.75 26.66
N ASP A 483 -29.14 -21.54 26.13
CA ASP A 483 -29.11 -23.00 26.29
C ASP A 483 -27.83 -23.59 25.70
N THR A 484 -27.40 -23.10 24.53
CA THR A 484 -26.15 -23.53 23.91
C THR A 484 -24.93 -23.15 24.76
N THR A 485 -24.88 -21.94 25.32
CA THR A 485 -23.77 -21.52 26.20
C THR A 485 -23.76 -22.27 27.53
N ASN A 486 -24.94 -22.61 28.07
CA ASN A 486 -25.07 -23.48 29.23
C ASN A 486 -24.52 -24.88 28.92
N ASN A 487 -24.93 -25.49 27.80
CA ASN A 487 -24.44 -26.79 27.36
C ASN A 487 -22.93 -26.78 27.09
N ILE A 488 -22.41 -25.71 26.51
CA ILE A 488 -20.97 -25.51 26.31
C ILE A 488 -20.25 -25.39 27.66
N THR A 489 -20.83 -24.73 28.65
CA THR A 489 -20.27 -24.62 30.01
C THR A 489 -20.22 -26.00 30.68
N VAL A 490 -21.30 -26.78 30.56
CA VAL A 490 -21.35 -28.17 31.03
C VAL A 490 -20.32 -29.04 30.30
N TRP A 491 -20.23 -28.95 28.98
CA TRP A 491 -19.24 -29.67 28.19
C TRP A 491 -17.81 -29.26 28.53
N SER A 492 -17.56 -27.96 28.71
CA SER A 492 -16.27 -27.37 29.09
C SER A 492 -15.80 -27.88 30.45
N THR A 493 -16.72 -28.00 31.41
CA THR A 493 -16.44 -28.58 32.74
C THR A 493 -16.21 -30.09 32.68
N GLN A 494 -16.96 -30.82 31.86
CA GLN A 494 -16.79 -32.27 31.67
C GLN A 494 -15.50 -32.65 30.93
N THR A 495 -15.06 -31.85 29.95
CA THR A 495 -13.89 -32.15 29.08
C THR A 495 -12.60 -31.48 29.52
N GLY A 496 -12.65 -30.53 30.47
CA GLY A 496 -11.49 -29.79 30.96
C GLY A 496 -10.98 -28.67 30.03
N PHE A 497 -11.66 -28.41 28.90
CA PHE A 497 -11.36 -27.23 28.07
C PHE A 497 -11.87 -25.96 28.75
N LYS A 498 -11.08 -24.88 28.79
CA LYS A 498 -11.51 -23.58 29.35
C LYS A 498 -11.81 -22.59 28.23
N ILE A 499 -13.04 -22.05 28.23
CA ILE A 499 -13.46 -21.03 27.28
C ILE A 499 -13.36 -19.65 27.95
N SER A 500 -12.68 -18.71 27.29
CA SER A 500 -12.48 -17.36 27.82
C SER A 500 -13.69 -16.47 27.57
N SER A 501 -14.53 -16.29 28.59
CA SER A 501 -15.69 -15.38 28.56
C SER A 501 -15.33 -13.94 28.18
N GLN A 502 -14.15 -13.46 28.60
CA GLN A 502 -13.64 -12.12 28.27
C GLN A 502 -13.29 -11.94 26.79
N LYS A 503 -12.91 -13.02 26.10
CA LYS A 503 -12.58 -13.00 24.66
C LYS A 503 -13.78 -13.31 23.78
N SER A 504 -14.84 -13.92 24.33
CA SER A 504 -16.10 -14.18 23.62
C SER A 504 -16.79 -12.89 23.20
N GLN A 505 -17.43 -12.91 22.03
CA GLN A 505 -18.15 -11.76 21.46
C GLN A 505 -19.45 -12.25 20.81
N CYS A 506 -20.48 -11.41 20.84
CA CYS A 506 -21.76 -11.68 20.17
C CYS A 506 -22.06 -10.60 19.14
N ILE A 507 -22.69 -10.98 18.02
CA ILE A 507 -23.22 -10.07 17.02
C ILE A 507 -24.60 -10.52 16.56
N ILE A 508 -25.48 -9.56 16.34
CA ILE A 508 -26.84 -9.78 15.83
C ILE A 508 -26.89 -9.26 14.40
N PHE A 509 -27.37 -10.11 13.49
CA PHE A 509 -27.62 -9.73 12.10
C PHE A 509 -29.11 -9.43 11.92
N THR A 510 -29.47 -8.15 11.73
CA THR A 510 -30.87 -7.75 11.56
C THR A 510 -31.04 -6.48 10.72
N ASN A 511 -32.13 -6.45 9.94
CA ASN A 511 -32.58 -5.26 9.22
C ASN A 511 -33.66 -4.47 9.99
N LYS A 512 -34.16 -5.01 11.12
CA LYS A 512 -35.17 -4.36 11.95
C LYS A 512 -34.53 -3.24 12.79
N LYS A 513 -35.13 -2.05 12.80
CA LYS A 513 -34.66 -0.92 13.62
C LYS A 513 -34.87 -1.24 15.11
N GLY A 514 -33.85 -0.99 15.94
CA GLY A 514 -33.95 -1.08 17.41
C GLY A 514 -33.62 -2.44 18.05
N GLN A 515 -33.33 -3.49 17.27
CA GLN A 515 -33.03 -4.83 17.80
C GLN A 515 -31.53 -5.19 17.74
N ASN A 516 -30.69 -4.39 18.40
CA ASN A 516 -29.22 -4.52 18.31
C ASN A 516 -28.56 -5.14 19.56
N HIS A 517 -29.34 -5.68 20.49
CA HIS A 517 -28.85 -6.14 21.78
C HIS A 517 -29.49 -7.47 22.18
N ILE A 518 -28.67 -8.40 22.68
CA ILE A 518 -29.10 -9.66 23.26
C ILE A 518 -28.34 -9.93 24.55
N ASN A 519 -29.02 -10.47 25.56
CA ASN A 519 -28.40 -10.79 26.83
C ASN A 519 -28.11 -12.29 26.89
N VAL A 520 -26.84 -12.67 26.68
CA VAL A 520 -26.35 -14.05 26.76
C VAL A 520 -25.14 -14.06 27.68
N GLN A 521 -25.09 -15.04 28.58
CA GLN A 521 -24.05 -15.18 29.59
C GLN A 521 -23.26 -16.48 29.37
N LEU A 522 -21.96 -16.44 29.64
CA LEU A 522 -21.07 -17.61 29.67
C LEU A 522 -20.31 -17.60 30.99
N ASN A 523 -20.42 -18.66 31.79
CA ASN A 523 -19.91 -18.71 33.17
C ASN A 523 -20.38 -17.52 34.01
N ASP A 524 -21.70 -17.22 33.96
CA ASP A 524 -22.34 -16.08 34.64
C ASP A 524 -21.83 -14.68 34.23
N ILE A 525 -20.97 -14.60 33.21
CA ILE A 525 -20.43 -13.33 32.69
C ILE A 525 -21.15 -12.98 31.38
N PRO A 526 -21.73 -11.77 31.25
CA PRO A 526 -22.42 -11.36 30.03
C PRO A 526 -21.44 -11.18 28.87
N ILE A 527 -21.79 -11.76 27.70
CA ILE A 527 -21.00 -11.67 26.48
C ILE A 527 -21.22 -10.29 25.83
N PRO A 528 -20.15 -9.54 25.48
CA PRO A 528 -20.28 -8.22 24.88
C PRO A 528 -20.87 -8.29 23.46
N ASN A 529 -21.90 -7.50 23.21
CA ASN A 529 -22.46 -7.28 21.88
C ASN A 529 -21.55 -6.34 21.07
N LYS A 530 -21.21 -6.73 19.83
CA LYS A 530 -20.39 -5.95 18.90
C LYS A 530 -21.16 -5.69 17.61
N ASN A 531 -20.91 -4.53 17.01
CA ASN A 531 -21.46 -4.19 15.69
C ASN A 531 -20.64 -4.79 14.53
N THR A 532 -19.45 -5.30 14.83
CA THR A 532 -18.52 -5.91 13.87
C THR A 532 -17.74 -7.04 14.52
N ILE A 533 -17.63 -8.19 13.85
CA ILE A 533 -16.77 -9.29 14.31
C ILE A 533 -15.93 -9.83 13.15
N LYS A 534 -14.76 -10.39 13.47
CA LYS A 534 -13.88 -11.02 12.48
C LYS A 534 -13.99 -12.53 12.57
N ILE A 535 -14.46 -13.18 11.51
CA ILE A 535 -14.57 -14.64 11.39
C ILE A 535 -13.74 -15.05 10.18
N LEU A 536 -12.80 -15.98 10.35
CA LEU A 536 -11.95 -16.51 9.27
C LEU A 536 -11.41 -15.37 8.37
N GLY A 537 -10.81 -14.33 8.96
CA GLY A 537 -10.24 -13.23 8.18
C GLY A 537 -11.22 -12.19 7.62
N VAL A 538 -12.53 -12.46 7.62
CA VAL A 538 -13.58 -11.58 7.07
C VAL A 538 -14.29 -10.81 8.20
N TYR A 539 -14.61 -9.54 7.96
CA TYR A 539 -15.30 -8.69 8.95
C TYR A 539 -16.79 -8.64 8.63
N PHE A 540 -17.61 -9.18 9.53
CA PHE A 540 -19.06 -9.15 9.43
C PHE A 540 -19.58 -7.96 10.20
N ASP A 541 -20.37 -7.10 9.56
CA ASP A 541 -21.12 -6.04 10.22
C ASP A 541 -22.59 -6.46 10.46
N ASN A 542 -23.23 -5.86 11.46
CA ASN A 542 -24.60 -6.22 11.88
C ASN A 542 -25.67 -6.08 10.79
N LYS A 543 -25.39 -5.33 9.73
CA LYS A 543 -26.28 -5.12 8.57
C LYS A 543 -25.82 -5.87 7.32
N ILE A 544 -24.74 -6.64 7.39
CA ILE A 544 -24.16 -7.39 6.27
C ILE A 544 -23.96 -6.48 5.04
N ASN A 545 -23.53 -5.24 5.26
CA ASN A 545 -23.29 -4.25 4.20
C ASN A 545 -21.83 -4.26 3.70
N TRP A 546 -20.98 -5.04 4.37
CA TRP A 546 -19.56 -5.29 4.11
C TRP A 546 -18.66 -4.07 4.15
N MET A 547 -19.17 -2.90 4.57
CA MET A 547 -18.42 -1.65 4.55
C MET A 547 -17.13 -1.75 5.36
N GLN A 548 -17.18 -2.38 6.53
CA GLN A 548 -16.00 -2.49 7.37
C GLN A 548 -14.99 -3.49 6.83
N HIS A 549 -15.44 -4.61 6.26
CA HIS A 549 -14.56 -5.52 5.54
C HIS A 549 -13.88 -4.82 4.36
N LEU A 550 -14.63 -4.13 3.51
CA LEU A 550 -14.12 -3.42 2.35
C LEU A 550 -13.14 -2.30 2.72
N LYS A 551 -13.35 -1.58 3.83
CA LYS A 551 -12.39 -0.61 4.38
C LYS A 551 -11.10 -1.27 4.85
N HIS A 552 -11.18 -2.35 5.63
CA HIS A 552 -10.00 -3.09 6.07
C HIS A 552 -9.23 -3.69 4.89
N LEU A 553 -9.96 -4.25 3.91
CA LEU A 553 -9.41 -4.79 2.68
C LEU A 553 -8.72 -3.68 1.88
N LYS A 554 -9.34 -2.51 1.72
CA LYS A 554 -8.73 -1.33 1.08
C LYS A 554 -7.43 -0.90 1.74
N ILE A 555 -7.37 -0.85 3.07
CA ILE A 555 -6.13 -0.52 3.80
C ILE A 555 -5.04 -1.56 3.51
N SER A 556 -5.40 -2.85 3.54
CA SER A 556 -4.46 -3.93 3.20
C SER A 556 -3.97 -3.80 1.75
N LEU A 557 -4.86 -3.60 0.79
CA LEU A 557 -4.53 -3.46 -0.63
C LEU A 557 -3.69 -2.21 -0.90
N THR A 558 -3.91 -1.12 -0.18
CA THR A 558 -3.11 0.11 -0.31
C THR A 558 -1.65 -0.12 0.09
N ARG A 559 -1.41 -0.94 1.14
CA ARG A 559 -0.04 -1.32 1.54
C ARG A 559 0.67 -2.12 0.44
N ASN A 560 -0.05 -3.00 -0.25
CA ASN A 560 0.47 -3.80 -1.35
C ASN A 560 0.66 -2.96 -2.62
N LEU A 561 -0.26 -2.04 -2.89
CA LEU A 561 -0.15 -1.06 -3.99
C LEU A 561 1.08 -0.17 -3.83
N ASN A 562 1.47 0.20 -2.60
CA ASN A 562 2.69 0.97 -2.36
C ASN A 562 3.97 0.18 -2.70
N ILE A 563 3.95 -1.15 -2.59
CA ILE A 563 5.04 -2.00 -3.09
C ILE A 563 5.10 -1.87 -4.60
N MET A 564 3.97 -2.06 -5.30
CA MET A 564 3.92 -1.94 -6.76
C MET A 564 4.36 -0.56 -7.26
N LYS A 565 3.90 0.54 -6.64
CA LYS A 565 4.32 1.91 -6.99
C LYS A 565 5.83 2.13 -6.87
N MET A 566 6.46 1.48 -5.88
CA MET A 566 7.90 1.59 -5.70
C MET A 566 8.66 0.78 -6.75
N LEU A 567 8.12 -0.38 -7.13
CA LEU A 567 8.72 -1.28 -8.12
C LEU A 567 8.53 -0.81 -9.56
N SER A 568 7.42 -0.11 -9.84
CA SER A 568 7.13 0.48 -11.14
C SER A 568 7.85 1.81 -11.40
N HIS A 569 8.78 2.23 -10.53
CA HIS A 569 9.54 3.48 -10.71
C HIS A 569 10.75 3.25 -11.63
N THR A 570 11.07 4.24 -12.48
CA THR A 570 12.13 4.19 -13.52
C THR A 570 13.53 3.82 -13.03
N THR A 571 13.78 3.91 -11.73
CA THR A 571 15.05 3.55 -11.09
C THR A 571 15.16 2.06 -10.72
N TRP A 572 14.06 1.32 -10.73
CA TRP A 572 13.97 -0.08 -10.29
C TRP A 572 13.48 -1.04 -11.40
N GLU A 573 13.14 -0.53 -12.59
CA GLU A 573 12.79 -1.26 -13.84
C GLU A 573 12.26 -2.68 -13.61
N GLY A 574 11.13 -2.81 -12.90
CA GLY A 574 10.38 -4.05 -12.89
C GLY A 574 9.75 -4.27 -14.25
N ASP A 575 10.08 -5.38 -14.92
CA ASP A 575 9.44 -5.77 -16.17
C ASP A 575 7.93 -6.00 -15.97
N GLU A 576 7.14 -5.76 -17.01
CA GLU A 576 5.68 -5.90 -17.01
C GLU A 576 5.24 -7.28 -16.49
N HIS A 577 5.91 -8.34 -16.93
CA HIS A 577 5.60 -9.71 -16.55
C HIS A 577 5.77 -9.92 -15.03
N THR A 578 6.86 -9.45 -14.45
CA THR A 578 7.08 -9.45 -13.00
C THR A 578 6.04 -8.62 -12.24
N LEU A 579 5.68 -7.44 -12.74
CA LEU A 579 4.69 -6.58 -12.07
C LEU A 579 3.27 -7.16 -12.14
N LEU A 580 2.89 -7.79 -13.25
CA LEU A 580 1.63 -8.53 -13.37
C LEU A 580 1.59 -9.75 -12.45
N LYS A 581 2.72 -10.47 -12.32
CA LYS A 581 2.84 -11.56 -11.34
C LYS A 581 2.64 -11.02 -9.92
N ILE A 582 3.27 -9.91 -9.55
CA ILE A 582 3.12 -9.28 -8.23
C ILE A 582 1.68 -8.79 -8.00
N HIS A 583 1.00 -8.25 -9.02
CA HIS A 583 -0.42 -7.88 -8.93
C HIS A 583 -1.30 -9.09 -8.60
N ARG A 584 -1.14 -10.20 -9.33
CA ARG A 584 -1.92 -11.42 -9.09
C ARG A 584 -1.72 -11.91 -7.66
N GLN A 585 -0.47 -11.97 -7.20
CA GLN A 585 -0.14 -12.54 -5.89
C GLN A 585 -0.50 -11.62 -4.71
N LEU A 586 -0.24 -10.31 -4.79
CA LEU A 586 -0.41 -9.42 -3.64
C LEU A 586 -1.77 -8.72 -3.60
N ILE A 587 -2.42 -8.55 -4.75
CA ILE A 587 -3.67 -7.78 -4.84
C ILE A 587 -4.83 -8.70 -5.15
N ARG A 588 -4.77 -9.49 -6.24
CA ARG A 588 -5.88 -10.35 -6.66
C ARG A 588 -6.22 -11.43 -5.64
N GLU A 589 -5.24 -12.21 -5.16
CA GLU A 589 -5.52 -13.26 -4.15
C GLU A 589 -6.17 -12.72 -2.86
N LYS A 590 -5.81 -11.50 -2.45
CA LYS A 590 -6.42 -10.84 -1.28
C LYS A 590 -7.87 -10.43 -1.51
N LEU A 591 -8.23 -10.12 -2.75
CA LEU A 591 -9.61 -9.82 -3.13
C LEU A 591 -10.39 -11.12 -3.24
N ASP A 592 -9.84 -12.13 -3.91
CA ASP A 592 -10.54 -13.41 -4.11
C ASP A 592 -10.91 -14.05 -2.75
N TYR A 593 -10.11 -13.83 -1.69
CA TYR A 593 -10.43 -14.26 -0.34
C TYR A 593 -11.70 -13.60 0.25
N GLY A 594 -12.77 -14.37 0.36
CA GLY A 594 -14.07 -13.93 0.90
C GLY A 594 -14.96 -13.23 -0.13
N ALA A 595 -14.52 -13.15 -1.41
CA ALA A 595 -15.25 -12.48 -2.49
C ALA A 595 -16.67 -13.00 -2.66
N THR A 596 -16.87 -14.33 -2.58
CA THR A 596 -18.18 -14.99 -2.67
C THR A 596 -19.22 -14.38 -1.73
N ILE A 597 -18.78 -13.89 -0.56
CA ILE A 597 -19.68 -13.39 0.47
C ILE A 597 -19.85 -11.87 0.35
N TYR A 598 -18.74 -11.13 0.26
CA TYR A 598 -18.81 -9.66 0.25
C TYR A 598 -19.22 -9.07 -1.11
N GLN A 599 -19.22 -9.83 -2.20
CA GLN A 599 -19.76 -9.39 -3.50
C GLN A 599 -21.25 -9.02 -3.44
N SER A 600 -21.96 -9.49 -2.42
CA SER A 600 -23.33 -9.03 -2.12
C SER A 600 -23.42 -7.57 -1.64
N ALA A 601 -22.29 -6.89 -1.42
CA ALA A 601 -22.26 -5.47 -1.08
C ALA A 601 -22.85 -4.59 -2.19
N LYS A 602 -23.40 -3.43 -1.81
CA LYS A 602 -23.92 -2.45 -2.78
C LYS A 602 -22.81 -2.03 -3.77
N PRO A 603 -23.12 -1.79 -5.06
CA PRO A 603 -22.09 -1.47 -6.08
C PRO A 603 -21.17 -0.29 -5.72
N HIS A 604 -21.72 0.75 -5.06
CA HIS A 604 -20.92 1.90 -4.63
C HIS A 604 -19.97 1.60 -3.45
N HIS A 605 -20.24 0.56 -2.65
CA HIS A 605 -19.31 0.07 -1.63
C HIS A 605 -18.17 -0.72 -2.29
N ILE A 606 -18.46 -1.55 -3.30
CA ILE A 606 -17.46 -2.33 -4.05
C ILE A 606 -16.47 -1.40 -4.76
N LYS A 607 -16.92 -0.25 -5.29
CA LYS A 607 -16.05 0.79 -5.87
C LYS A 607 -14.87 1.23 -4.97
N ILE A 608 -14.97 1.07 -3.64
CA ILE A 608 -13.89 1.37 -2.70
C ILE A 608 -12.63 0.56 -3.04
N ILE A 609 -12.78 -0.71 -3.41
CA ILE A 609 -11.67 -1.63 -3.71
C ILE A 609 -11.29 -1.61 -5.20
N ASP A 610 -12.21 -1.35 -6.12
CA ASP A 610 -11.95 -1.26 -7.58
C ASP A 610 -10.86 -0.24 -7.92
N THR A 611 -10.85 0.88 -7.20
CA THR A 611 -9.82 1.91 -7.38
C THR A 611 -8.40 1.39 -7.09
N SER A 612 -8.23 0.44 -6.17
CA SER A 612 -6.93 -0.21 -5.91
C SER A 612 -6.55 -1.20 -7.02
N ILE A 613 -7.52 -1.97 -7.51
CA ILE A 613 -7.33 -2.95 -8.58
C ILE A 613 -6.88 -2.24 -9.85
N ASN A 614 -7.66 -1.25 -10.30
CA ASN A 614 -7.38 -0.49 -11.51
C ASN A 614 -6.07 0.29 -11.40
N ALA A 615 -5.76 0.87 -10.23
CA ALA A 615 -4.47 1.52 -10.02
C ALA A 615 -3.30 0.53 -10.11
N SER A 616 -3.45 -0.68 -9.59
CA SER A 616 -2.38 -1.69 -9.65
C SER A 616 -2.15 -2.25 -11.05
N LEU A 617 -3.22 -2.52 -11.80
CA LEU A 617 -3.10 -2.99 -13.18
C LEU A 617 -2.44 -1.94 -14.07
N ARG A 618 -2.84 -0.68 -13.95
CA ARG A 618 -2.19 0.43 -14.65
C ARG A 618 -0.70 0.55 -14.33
N LEU A 619 -0.31 0.36 -13.07
CA LEU A 619 1.10 0.37 -12.69
C LEU A 619 1.87 -0.83 -13.25
N ALA A 620 1.22 -1.98 -13.43
CA ALA A 620 1.86 -3.17 -13.98
C ALA A 620 2.12 -3.06 -15.48
N ILE A 621 1.14 -2.53 -16.23
CA ILE A 621 1.20 -2.39 -17.70
C ILE A 621 1.76 -1.03 -18.15
N GLY A 622 2.16 -0.16 -17.22
CA GLY A 622 2.65 1.18 -17.53
C GLY A 622 1.59 2.17 -18.05
N ALA A 623 0.30 1.87 -17.91
CA ALA A 623 -0.78 2.72 -18.43
C ALA A 623 -0.99 4.00 -17.61
N TYR A 624 -1.45 5.05 -18.30
CA TYR A 624 -1.80 6.34 -17.68
C TYR A 624 -2.89 6.17 -16.62
N ARG A 625 -2.83 6.98 -15.57
CA ARG A 625 -3.80 6.92 -14.44
C ARG A 625 -5.26 7.08 -14.88
N SER A 626 -5.50 7.69 -16.04
CA SER A 626 -6.80 7.90 -16.67
C SER A 626 -7.34 6.69 -17.45
N SER A 627 -6.55 5.65 -17.74
CA SER A 627 -6.98 4.52 -18.58
C SER A 627 -8.05 3.64 -17.91
N PRO A 628 -9.23 3.41 -18.54
CA PRO A 628 -10.23 2.41 -18.13
C PRO A 628 -9.86 0.99 -18.61
N ILE A 629 -10.49 -0.08 -18.07
CA ILE A 629 -10.22 -1.50 -18.44
C ILE A 629 -11.51 -2.12 -19.03
N LEU A 630 -11.42 -2.78 -20.19
CA LEU A 630 -12.52 -3.43 -20.95
C LEU A 630 -12.40 -4.97 -20.95
N THR A 631 -13.53 -5.68 -20.91
CA THR A 631 -13.63 -7.15 -21.00
C THR A 631 -13.49 -7.63 -22.45
N PRO A 632 -12.71 -8.70 -22.74
CA PRO A 632 -12.59 -9.24 -24.10
C PRO A 632 -13.93 -9.74 -24.69
N PRO A 633 -14.25 -9.44 -25.97
CA PRO A 633 -15.50 -9.84 -26.63
C PRO A 633 -15.83 -11.34 -26.59
N ILE A 634 -14.81 -12.21 -26.65
CA ILE A 634 -14.97 -13.67 -26.65
C ILE A 634 -15.72 -14.22 -25.42
N ILE A 635 -15.57 -13.56 -24.27
CA ILE A 635 -16.24 -13.98 -23.03
C ILE A 635 -17.75 -13.76 -23.14
N TYR A 636 -18.18 -12.65 -23.73
CA TYR A 636 -19.60 -12.36 -23.93
C TYR A 636 -20.25 -13.33 -24.92
N LYS A 637 -19.52 -13.71 -25.97
CA LYS A 637 -19.98 -14.72 -26.93
C LYS A 637 -20.19 -16.09 -26.28
N ASN A 638 -19.26 -16.52 -25.43
CA ASN A 638 -19.37 -17.82 -24.76
C ASN A 638 -20.56 -17.87 -23.79
N HIS A 639 -20.75 -16.83 -22.96
CA HIS A 639 -21.91 -16.77 -22.06
C HIS A 639 -23.24 -16.71 -22.82
N LEU A 640 -23.30 -15.96 -23.94
CA LEU A 640 -24.49 -15.96 -24.77
C LEU A 640 -24.79 -17.35 -25.33
N ASN A 641 -23.76 -18.05 -25.83
CA ASN A 641 -23.90 -19.42 -26.33
C ASN A 641 -24.37 -20.40 -25.24
N GLU A 642 -23.90 -20.27 -24.00
CA GLU A 642 -24.38 -21.09 -22.87
C GLU A 642 -25.89 -20.87 -22.63
N ILE A 643 -26.34 -19.61 -22.60
CA ILE A 643 -27.77 -19.27 -22.44
C ILE A 643 -28.60 -19.82 -23.61
N LEU A 644 -28.11 -19.71 -24.84
CA LEU A 644 -28.79 -20.24 -26.02
C LEU A 644 -28.83 -21.78 -26.02
N GLN A 645 -27.81 -22.45 -25.47
CA GLN A 645 -27.78 -23.92 -25.33
C GLN A 645 -28.76 -24.45 -24.27
N GLU A 646 -28.97 -23.69 -23.18
CA GLU A 646 -29.98 -24.01 -22.16
C GLU A 646 -31.41 -23.84 -22.69
N HIS A 647 -31.59 -22.98 -23.70
CA HIS A 647 -32.87 -22.65 -24.31
C HIS A 647 -32.97 -23.20 -25.74
N LYS A 648 -32.90 -24.53 -25.90
CA LYS A 648 -33.14 -25.20 -27.19
C LYS A 648 -34.59 -24.96 -27.64
N HIS A 649 -34.77 -24.62 -28.92
CA HIS A 649 -36.07 -24.30 -29.54
C HIS A 649 -36.70 -22.97 -29.07
N VAL A 650 -35.93 -21.88 -29.06
CA VAL A 650 -36.39 -20.54 -28.70
C VAL A 650 -36.03 -19.54 -29.80
N ASN A 651 -36.97 -18.67 -30.19
CA ASN A 651 -36.73 -17.66 -31.22
C ASN A 651 -35.91 -16.49 -30.66
N CYS A 652 -34.87 -16.08 -31.37
CA CYS A 652 -33.98 -14.98 -30.93
C CYS A 652 -34.16 -13.74 -31.81
N TYR A 653 -34.64 -12.66 -31.20
CA TYR A 653 -34.80 -11.37 -31.86
C TYR A 653 -33.76 -10.38 -31.36
N TYR A 654 -32.96 -9.82 -32.24
CA TYR A 654 -31.99 -8.78 -31.93
C TYR A 654 -32.60 -7.41 -32.25
N THR A 655 -32.38 -6.43 -31.37
CA THR A 655 -32.91 -5.07 -31.54
C THR A 655 -31.81 -4.05 -31.37
N ASP A 656 -31.75 -3.08 -32.29
CA ASP A 656 -30.81 -1.97 -32.20
C ASP A 656 -31.39 -0.69 -32.81
N THR A 657 -30.74 0.43 -32.53
CA THR A 657 -31.16 1.76 -32.96
C THR A 657 -29.97 2.61 -33.39
N SER A 658 -30.21 3.48 -34.37
CA SER A 658 -29.19 4.39 -34.87
C SER A 658 -29.77 5.77 -35.13
N ARG A 659 -28.93 6.79 -34.93
CA ARG A 659 -29.30 8.18 -35.18
C ARG A 659 -28.42 8.76 -36.29
N SER A 660 -29.06 9.35 -37.30
CA SER A 660 -28.42 10.11 -38.37
C SER A 660 -28.93 11.55 -38.38
N GLU A 661 -28.37 12.39 -39.25
CA GLU A 661 -28.88 13.75 -39.50
C GLU A 661 -30.29 13.75 -40.11
N LYS A 662 -30.71 12.64 -40.73
CA LYS A 662 -32.00 12.50 -41.43
C LYS A 662 -33.10 11.86 -40.57
N GLY A 663 -32.81 11.46 -39.33
CA GLY A 663 -33.77 10.81 -38.43
C GLY A 663 -33.17 9.76 -37.49
N VAL A 664 -34.06 9.07 -36.78
CA VAL A 664 -33.70 7.96 -35.89
C VAL A 664 -34.27 6.66 -36.45
N GLY A 665 -33.43 5.67 -36.71
CA GLY A 665 -33.81 4.36 -37.21
C GLY A 665 -33.83 3.30 -36.11
N ILE A 666 -34.77 2.37 -36.19
CA ILE A 666 -34.81 1.17 -35.34
C ILE A 666 -34.87 -0.07 -36.23
N ALA A 667 -34.23 -1.14 -35.79
CA ALA A 667 -34.27 -2.43 -36.47
C ALA A 667 -34.52 -3.59 -35.51
N ILE A 668 -35.21 -4.61 -36.03
CA ILE A 668 -35.45 -5.89 -35.39
C ILE A 668 -35.02 -6.97 -36.37
N THR A 669 -34.10 -7.84 -35.96
CA THR A 669 -33.58 -8.91 -36.81
C THR A 669 -33.72 -10.28 -36.13
N ASN A 670 -33.97 -11.30 -36.94
CA ASN A 670 -33.88 -12.72 -36.61
C ASN A 670 -33.19 -13.42 -37.81
N GLU A 671 -32.99 -14.74 -37.76
CA GLU A 671 -32.40 -15.53 -38.85
C GLU A 671 -33.10 -15.24 -40.19
N ASP A 672 -34.42 -15.28 -40.22
CA ASP A 672 -35.23 -15.10 -41.44
C ASP A 672 -35.96 -13.73 -41.54
N LEU A 673 -35.81 -12.85 -40.55
CA LEU A 673 -36.61 -11.63 -40.43
C LEU A 673 -35.74 -10.38 -40.31
N THR A 674 -36.15 -9.30 -40.97
CA THR A 674 -35.61 -7.95 -40.75
C THR A 674 -36.73 -6.93 -40.86
N ILE A 675 -37.06 -6.26 -39.76
CA ILE A 675 -38.05 -5.19 -39.70
C ILE A 675 -37.33 -3.89 -39.38
N ARG A 676 -37.71 -2.81 -40.08
CA ARG A 676 -37.13 -1.48 -39.92
C ARG A 676 -38.23 -0.45 -39.76
N PHE A 677 -38.03 0.50 -38.87
CA PHE A 677 -38.88 1.69 -38.78
C PHE A 677 -38.03 2.95 -38.61
N LYS A 678 -38.61 4.06 -39.05
CA LYS A 678 -38.05 5.40 -38.86
C LYS A 678 -38.87 6.17 -37.83
N LEU A 679 -38.21 6.80 -36.89
CA LEU A 679 -38.80 7.61 -35.84
C LEU A 679 -38.53 9.11 -36.09
N PRO A 680 -39.36 9.99 -35.53
CA PRO A 680 -39.14 11.44 -35.54
C PRO A 680 -37.75 11.85 -35.03
N GLU A 681 -37.17 12.90 -35.60
CA GLU A 681 -35.82 13.41 -35.29
C GLU A 681 -35.63 13.84 -33.83
N ASN A 682 -36.73 14.15 -33.16
CA ASN A 682 -36.78 14.55 -31.76
C ASN A 682 -36.79 13.38 -30.77
N CYS A 683 -36.90 12.14 -31.24
CA CYS A 683 -36.84 10.97 -30.37
C CYS A 683 -35.42 10.79 -29.81
N SER A 684 -35.33 10.61 -28.49
CA SER A 684 -34.07 10.20 -27.86
C SER A 684 -33.72 8.75 -28.20
N ILE A 685 -32.42 8.42 -28.15
CA ILE A 685 -31.93 7.05 -28.36
C ILE A 685 -32.60 6.08 -27.38
N TYR A 686 -32.73 6.47 -26.10
CA TYR A 686 -33.46 5.67 -25.11
C TYR A 686 -34.90 5.37 -25.54
N THR A 687 -35.64 6.38 -26.03
CA THR A 687 -37.00 6.17 -26.54
C THR A 687 -37.00 5.21 -27.73
N ALA A 688 -36.07 5.39 -28.67
CA ALA A 688 -35.95 4.52 -29.83
C ALA A 688 -35.68 3.06 -29.43
N GLU A 689 -34.74 2.84 -28.51
CA GLU A 689 -34.38 1.50 -28.00
C GLU A 689 -35.59 0.82 -27.33
N ALA A 690 -36.34 1.59 -26.54
CA ALA A 690 -37.59 1.12 -25.93
C ALA A 690 -38.67 0.81 -26.98
N ILE A 691 -38.80 1.63 -28.04
CA ILE A 691 -39.74 1.36 -29.13
C ILE A 691 -39.32 0.11 -29.91
N ALA A 692 -38.02 -0.13 -30.13
CA ALA A 692 -37.53 -1.33 -30.79
C ALA A 692 -37.99 -2.59 -30.03
N ILE A 693 -37.76 -2.63 -28.71
CA ILE A 693 -38.25 -3.72 -27.85
C ILE A 693 -39.78 -3.83 -27.89
N LEU A 694 -40.50 -2.71 -27.79
CA LEU A 694 -41.96 -2.69 -27.85
C LEU A 694 -42.48 -3.32 -29.15
N LYS A 695 -41.89 -2.93 -30.29
CA LYS A 695 -42.27 -3.45 -31.61
C LYS A 695 -41.94 -4.93 -31.76
N THR A 696 -40.85 -5.40 -31.18
CA THR A 696 -40.56 -6.84 -31.12
C THR A 696 -41.61 -7.59 -30.30
N VAL A 697 -42.00 -7.07 -29.13
CA VAL A 697 -43.06 -7.69 -28.30
C VAL A 697 -44.40 -7.72 -29.06
N GLU A 698 -44.77 -6.64 -29.76
CA GLU A 698 -45.98 -6.58 -30.58
C GLU A 698 -45.93 -7.60 -31.73
N TYR A 699 -44.80 -7.69 -32.43
CA TYR A 699 -44.59 -8.64 -33.53
C TYR A 699 -44.74 -10.09 -33.05
N VAL A 700 -44.09 -10.43 -31.94
CA VAL A 700 -44.17 -11.78 -31.34
C VAL A 700 -45.59 -12.10 -30.88
N SER A 701 -46.33 -11.10 -30.38
CA SER A 701 -47.71 -11.28 -29.94
C SER A 701 -48.67 -11.54 -31.11
N LEU A 702 -48.42 -10.92 -32.27
CA LEU A 702 -49.28 -11.02 -33.45
C LEU A 702 -49.02 -12.27 -34.30
N ASN A 703 -47.77 -12.73 -34.40
CA ASN A 703 -47.36 -13.81 -35.30
C ASN A 703 -47.14 -15.17 -34.59
N HIS A 704 -47.99 -15.50 -33.62
CA HIS A 704 -47.94 -16.80 -32.96
C HIS A 704 -48.72 -17.84 -33.78
N ASP A 705 -48.02 -18.82 -34.35
CA ASP A 705 -48.67 -19.95 -35.02
C ASP A 705 -49.36 -20.87 -33.99
N HIS A 706 -50.44 -21.54 -34.39
CA HIS A 706 -51.14 -22.54 -33.56
C HIS A 706 -50.26 -23.77 -33.22
N ASP A 707 -49.15 -23.96 -33.94
CA ASP A 707 -48.15 -24.97 -33.64
C ASP A 707 -47.32 -24.57 -32.41
N ASN A 708 -47.18 -25.50 -31.45
CA ASN A 708 -46.47 -25.34 -30.17
C ASN A 708 -44.98 -24.92 -30.27
N LEU A 709 -44.45 -24.73 -31.48
CA LEU A 709 -43.05 -24.44 -31.78
C LEU A 709 -42.59 -23.00 -31.48
N ARG A 710 -43.50 -22.01 -31.30
CA ARG A 710 -43.13 -20.58 -31.20
C ARG A 710 -43.51 -19.87 -29.88
N LYS A 711 -43.76 -20.62 -28.81
CA LYS A 711 -44.20 -20.04 -27.52
C LYS A 711 -43.08 -19.39 -26.70
N ASN A 712 -41.81 -19.71 -26.95
CA ASN A 712 -40.68 -19.15 -26.20
C ASN A 712 -39.89 -18.19 -27.10
N ASN A 713 -39.65 -16.97 -26.64
CA ASN A 713 -38.97 -15.92 -27.41
C ASN A 713 -37.96 -15.17 -26.54
N LEU A 714 -36.74 -14.98 -27.05
CA LEU A 714 -35.68 -14.15 -26.49
C LEU A 714 -35.58 -12.85 -27.28
N ILE A 715 -35.58 -11.71 -26.59
CA ILE A 715 -35.29 -10.41 -27.18
C ILE A 715 -33.94 -9.96 -26.64
N LEU A 716 -32.95 -9.87 -27.52
CA LEU A 716 -31.58 -9.49 -27.23
C LEU A 716 -31.38 -8.03 -27.61
N SER A 717 -31.05 -7.19 -26.63
CA SER A 717 -30.84 -5.74 -26.83
C SER A 717 -29.57 -5.30 -26.13
N ASP A 718 -28.84 -4.38 -26.76
CA ASP A 718 -27.68 -3.74 -26.15
C ASP A 718 -28.01 -2.53 -25.26
N SER A 719 -29.27 -2.10 -25.30
CA SER A 719 -29.82 -1.04 -24.46
C SER A 719 -29.95 -1.48 -23.00
N LEU A 720 -28.84 -1.37 -22.26
CA LEU A 720 -28.84 -1.60 -20.81
C LEU A 720 -29.78 -0.63 -20.10
N SER A 721 -29.89 0.60 -20.61
CA SER A 721 -30.72 1.67 -20.05
C SER A 721 -32.20 1.31 -20.07
N THR A 722 -32.71 0.77 -21.18
CA THR A 722 -34.09 0.33 -21.35
C THR A 722 -34.38 -0.89 -20.48
N LEU A 723 -33.48 -1.89 -20.48
CA LEU A 723 -33.67 -3.11 -19.67
C LEU A 723 -33.66 -2.83 -18.16
N ILE A 724 -32.83 -1.89 -17.68
CA ILE A 724 -32.87 -1.43 -16.29
C ILE A 724 -34.20 -0.72 -15.99
N SER A 725 -34.69 0.11 -16.91
CA SER A 725 -35.97 0.81 -16.75
C SER A 725 -37.14 -0.15 -16.63
N LEU A 726 -37.16 -1.22 -17.43
CA LEU A 726 -38.18 -2.28 -17.36
C LEU A 726 -38.15 -3.08 -16.05
N LYS A 727 -36.99 -3.17 -15.38
CA LYS A 727 -36.87 -3.80 -14.05
C LYS A 727 -37.38 -2.91 -12.90
N ASN A 728 -37.47 -1.59 -13.09
CA ASN A 728 -37.81 -0.66 -12.02
C ASN A 728 -39.33 -0.57 -11.82
N THR A 729 -39.89 -1.27 -10.84
CA THR A 729 -41.34 -1.30 -10.59
C THR A 729 -41.90 -0.07 -9.86
N PHE A 730 -41.07 0.82 -9.31
CA PHE A 730 -41.53 1.93 -8.46
C PHE A 730 -41.70 3.27 -9.21
N ASN A 731 -40.85 3.55 -10.20
CA ASN A 731 -40.87 4.77 -11.01
C ASN A 731 -40.66 4.44 -12.49
N THR A 732 -41.60 3.68 -13.08
CA THR A 732 -41.56 3.28 -14.50
C THR A 732 -41.88 4.45 -15.43
N THR A 733 -41.12 4.58 -16.52
CA THR A 733 -41.47 5.49 -17.64
C THR A 733 -42.69 4.99 -18.40
N ASP A 734 -43.45 5.87 -19.05
CA ASP A 734 -44.69 5.49 -19.74
C ASP A 734 -44.49 4.39 -20.79
N ILE A 735 -43.41 4.47 -21.57
CA ILE A 735 -43.06 3.43 -22.54
C ILE A 735 -42.68 2.10 -21.89
N ALA A 736 -42.04 2.13 -20.72
CA ALA A 736 -41.67 0.93 -19.98
C ALA A 736 -42.93 0.25 -19.40
N LYS A 737 -43.89 1.03 -18.91
CA LYS A 737 -45.21 0.51 -18.51
C LYS A 737 -45.92 -0.16 -19.68
N LEU A 738 -45.91 0.47 -20.86
CA LEU A 738 -46.54 -0.09 -22.06
C LEU A 738 -45.90 -1.41 -22.47
N ILE A 739 -44.58 -1.50 -22.50
CA ILE A 739 -43.85 -2.75 -22.79
C ILE A 739 -44.23 -3.84 -21.78
N LEU A 740 -44.19 -3.53 -20.47
CA LEU A 740 -44.56 -4.49 -19.42
C LEU A 740 -46.02 -4.96 -19.53
N GLN A 741 -46.94 -4.05 -19.89
CA GLN A 741 -48.34 -4.39 -20.16
C GLN A 741 -48.47 -5.35 -21.35
N LYS A 742 -47.76 -5.08 -22.46
CA LYS A 742 -47.76 -5.94 -23.65
C LYS A 742 -47.15 -7.32 -23.37
N ILE A 743 -46.04 -7.38 -22.63
CA ILE A 743 -45.44 -8.64 -22.17
C ILE A 743 -46.43 -9.41 -21.28
N SER A 744 -47.14 -8.73 -20.37
CA SER A 744 -48.15 -9.36 -19.53
C SER A 744 -49.33 -9.90 -20.34
N GLN A 745 -49.77 -9.17 -21.38
CA GLN A 745 -50.81 -9.64 -22.31
C GLN A 745 -50.35 -10.89 -23.09
N ALA A 746 -49.14 -10.86 -23.65
CA ALA A 746 -48.55 -12.02 -24.34
C ALA A 746 -48.41 -13.24 -23.40
N SER A 747 -48.03 -13.02 -22.15
CA SER A 747 -47.96 -14.10 -21.16
C SER A 747 -49.31 -14.76 -20.89
N LYS A 748 -50.42 -14.02 -20.96
CA LYS A 748 -51.78 -14.56 -20.78
C LYS A 748 -52.22 -15.44 -21.95
N THR A 749 -51.69 -15.21 -23.15
CA THR A 749 -51.94 -16.03 -24.34
C THR A 749 -50.98 -17.22 -24.46
N GLY A 750 -50.12 -17.45 -23.46
CA GLY A 750 -49.17 -18.56 -23.42
C GLY A 750 -47.84 -18.29 -24.12
N ILE A 751 -47.59 -17.05 -24.54
CA ILE A 751 -46.32 -16.61 -25.14
C ILE A 751 -45.37 -16.16 -24.01
N LYS A 752 -44.21 -16.81 -23.91
CA LYS A 752 -43.14 -16.45 -22.98
C LYS A 752 -42.10 -15.59 -23.69
N ILE A 753 -41.85 -14.42 -23.13
CA ILE A 753 -40.85 -13.47 -23.62
C ILE A 753 -39.82 -13.25 -22.52
N ALA A 754 -38.54 -13.47 -22.82
CA ALA A 754 -37.43 -13.09 -21.96
C ALA A 754 -36.57 -12.03 -22.64
N LEU A 755 -36.16 -11.02 -21.87
CA LEU A 755 -35.32 -9.93 -22.34
C LEU A 755 -33.88 -10.18 -21.87
N ILE A 756 -32.93 -10.19 -22.80
CA ILE A 756 -31.51 -10.45 -22.53
C ILE A 756 -30.72 -9.20 -22.92
N TRP A 757 -29.85 -8.76 -22.02
CA TRP A 757 -28.88 -7.73 -22.34
C TRP A 757 -27.65 -8.36 -23.01
N ILE A 758 -27.20 -7.76 -24.11
CA ILE A 758 -25.93 -8.10 -24.78
C ILE A 758 -25.06 -6.85 -24.92
N PRO A 759 -23.73 -6.96 -24.94
CA PRO A 759 -22.88 -5.79 -25.15
C PRO A 759 -22.83 -5.40 -26.64
N GLY A 760 -22.97 -4.10 -26.91
CA GLY A 760 -22.77 -3.55 -28.25
C GLY A 760 -21.32 -3.67 -28.73
N HIS A 761 -21.12 -3.68 -30.05
CA HIS A 761 -19.80 -3.76 -30.72
C HIS A 761 -18.89 -4.88 -30.17
N SER A 762 -19.48 -6.04 -29.88
CA SER A 762 -18.80 -7.20 -29.32
C SER A 762 -18.76 -8.38 -30.29
N ASP A 763 -18.89 -8.09 -31.59
CA ASP A 763 -18.87 -9.05 -32.70
C ASP A 763 -19.96 -10.14 -32.59
N ILE A 764 -21.10 -9.83 -31.96
CA ILE A 764 -22.26 -10.73 -31.89
C ILE A 764 -23.06 -10.54 -33.19
N GLU A 765 -23.00 -11.53 -34.08
CA GLU A 765 -23.48 -11.43 -35.46
C GLU A 765 -24.92 -10.87 -35.58
N GLY A 766 -25.87 -11.37 -34.78
CA GLY A 766 -27.24 -10.88 -34.79
C GLY A 766 -27.39 -9.41 -34.37
N ASN A 767 -26.56 -8.95 -33.42
CA ASN A 767 -26.55 -7.56 -32.97
C ASN A 767 -25.88 -6.63 -33.99
N GLU A 768 -24.74 -7.06 -34.57
CA GLU A 768 -24.08 -6.28 -35.63
C GLU A 768 -24.99 -6.14 -36.86
N LYS A 769 -25.77 -7.18 -37.19
CA LYS A 769 -26.82 -7.10 -38.21
C LYS A 769 -27.88 -6.08 -37.80
N ALA A 770 -28.39 -6.11 -36.56
CA ALA A 770 -29.38 -5.13 -36.10
C ALA A 770 -28.85 -3.68 -36.17
N ASP A 771 -27.61 -3.42 -35.76
CA ASP A 771 -26.94 -2.10 -35.86
C ASP A 771 -26.90 -1.61 -37.31
N GLN A 772 -26.44 -2.46 -38.23
CA GLN A 772 -26.35 -2.13 -39.65
C GLN A 772 -27.72 -1.80 -40.25
N GLU A 773 -28.75 -2.57 -39.88
CA GLU A 773 -30.11 -2.38 -40.36
C GLU A 773 -30.77 -1.14 -39.76
N ALA A 774 -30.47 -0.79 -38.51
CA ALA A 774 -30.93 0.44 -37.87
C ALA A 774 -30.30 1.69 -38.53
N LYS A 775 -29.02 1.63 -38.91
CA LYS A 775 -28.35 2.68 -39.70
C LYS A 775 -29.04 2.90 -41.05
N LYS A 776 -29.32 1.82 -41.78
CA LYS A 776 -30.08 1.89 -43.05
C LYS A 776 -31.46 2.51 -42.84
N ALA A 777 -32.16 2.16 -41.76
CA ALA A 777 -33.47 2.70 -41.43
C ALA A 777 -33.45 4.21 -41.13
N ALA A 778 -32.37 4.71 -40.52
CA ALA A 778 -32.22 6.13 -40.20
C ALA A 778 -31.99 6.98 -41.47
N GLU A 779 -31.28 6.44 -42.46
CA GLU A 779 -30.86 7.14 -43.67
C GLU A 779 -31.87 7.05 -44.83
N CYS A 780 -32.58 5.93 -44.93
CA CYS A 780 -33.53 5.66 -46.02
C CYS A 780 -34.83 6.46 -45.86
N THR A 781 -35.33 7.04 -46.95
CA THR A 781 -36.61 7.77 -47.00
C THR A 781 -37.82 6.85 -47.09
N ASP A 782 -37.64 5.64 -47.64
CA ASP A 782 -38.71 4.70 -47.94
C ASP A 782 -39.04 3.78 -46.75
N THR A 783 -38.32 3.95 -45.62
CA THR A 783 -38.57 3.18 -44.41
C THR A 783 -39.86 3.68 -43.72
N PRO A 784 -40.79 2.78 -43.32
CA PRO A 784 -42.04 3.17 -42.67
C PRO A 784 -41.81 4.04 -41.42
N THR A 785 -42.49 5.18 -41.36
CA THR A 785 -42.37 6.15 -40.26
C THR A 785 -43.37 5.85 -39.15
N LEU A 786 -42.88 5.78 -37.91
CA LEU A 786 -43.69 5.63 -36.70
C LEU A 786 -43.72 6.97 -35.96
N ASN A 787 -44.84 7.69 -36.02
CA ASN A 787 -45.04 8.97 -35.31
C ASN A 787 -45.31 8.75 -33.81
N ILE A 788 -44.36 8.14 -33.11
CA ILE A 788 -44.42 7.88 -31.66
C ILE A 788 -43.39 8.78 -30.99
N THR A 789 -43.84 9.60 -30.04
CA THR A 789 -42.96 10.44 -29.20
C THR A 789 -43.36 10.29 -27.73
N THR A 790 -42.40 10.40 -26.81
CA THR A 790 -42.69 10.33 -25.37
C THR A 790 -42.83 11.72 -24.75
N PHE A 791 -43.51 11.81 -23.61
CA PHE A 791 -43.59 13.04 -22.82
C PHE A 791 -42.19 13.64 -22.51
N ALA A 792 -41.19 12.78 -22.28
CA ALA A 792 -39.82 13.22 -22.01
C ALA A 792 -39.18 13.88 -23.24
N ASP A 793 -39.39 13.32 -24.44
CA ASP A 793 -38.88 13.89 -25.69
C ASP A 793 -39.54 15.24 -25.98
N THR A 794 -40.87 15.34 -25.84
CA THR A 794 -41.60 16.61 -25.99
C THR A 794 -41.12 17.66 -24.98
N LYS A 795 -40.92 17.28 -23.71
CA LYS A 795 -40.40 18.20 -22.69
C LYS A 795 -39.00 18.70 -23.02
N ASN A 796 -38.15 17.86 -23.60
CA ASN A 796 -36.81 18.26 -24.06
C ASN A 796 -36.89 19.23 -25.24
N GLN A 797 -37.76 19.01 -26.21
CA GLN A 797 -37.99 19.98 -27.29
C GLN A 797 -38.44 21.34 -26.76
N ILE A 798 -39.39 21.35 -25.81
CA ILE A 798 -39.85 22.58 -25.18
C ILE A 798 -38.68 23.31 -24.48
N LYS A 799 -37.79 22.57 -23.79
CA LYS A 799 -36.59 23.16 -23.19
C LYS A 799 -35.64 23.76 -24.22
N GLU A 800 -35.45 23.12 -25.37
CA GLU A 800 -34.63 23.68 -26.45
C GLU A 800 -35.25 24.97 -27.01
N LEU A 801 -36.58 25.00 -27.20
CA LEU A 801 -37.28 26.23 -27.58
C LEU A 801 -37.11 27.34 -26.53
N PHE A 802 -37.18 27.02 -25.24
CA PHE A 802 -36.88 27.97 -24.17
C PHE A 802 -35.44 28.46 -24.20
N LYS A 803 -34.47 27.57 -24.45
CA LYS A 803 -33.05 27.98 -24.59
C LYS A 803 -32.86 28.91 -25.78
N ILE A 804 -33.50 28.64 -26.92
CA ILE A 804 -33.45 29.53 -28.09
C ILE A 804 -34.01 30.90 -27.71
N LYS A 805 -35.21 30.95 -27.11
CA LYS A 805 -35.81 32.23 -26.66
C LYS A 805 -34.94 32.96 -25.65
N TRP A 806 -34.38 32.26 -24.67
CA TRP A 806 -33.46 32.84 -23.68
C TRP A 806 -32.16 33.35 -24.31
N GLN A 807 -31.64 32.64 -25.31
CA GLN A 807 -30.44 33.03 -26.04
C GLN A 807 -30.70 34.28 -26.88
N THR A 808 -31.85 34.38 -27.56
CA THR A 808 -32.29 35.60 -28.26
C THR A 808 -32.40 36.76 -27.28
N HIS A 809 -33.11 36.58 -26.17
CA HIS A 809 -33.26 37.61 -25.15
C HIS A 809 -31.90 38.04 -24.57
N TRP A 810 -30.99 37.09 -24.32
CA TRP A 810 -29.65 37.38 -23.81
C TRP A 810 -28.80 38.21 -24.77
N LEU A 811 -28.93 38.00 -26.09
CA LEU A 811 -28.22 38.77 -27.11
C LEU A 811 -28.75 40.21 -27.19
N GLU A 812 -30.05 40.42 -26.96
CA GLU A 812 -30.69 41.75 -26.92
C GLU A 812 -30.28 42.58 -25.68
N GLN A 813 -29.86 41.95 -24.58
CA GLN A 813 -29.53 42.64 -23.32
C GLN A 813 -28.25 43.47 -23.39
N ASN A 814 -28.30 44.78 -23.11
CA ASN A 814 -27.10 45.63 -23.05
C ASN A 814 -26.30 45.52 -21.74
N SER A 815 -26.00 44.29 -21.30
CA SER A 815 -25.25 44.05 -20.06
C SER A 815 -23.74 43.96 -20.28
N LYS A 816 -22.95 44.36 -19.27
CA LYS A 816 -21.48 44.19 -19.26
C LYS A 816 -21.07 42.73 -19.45
N LEU A 817 -21.83 41.80 -18.86
CA LEU A 817 -21.55 40.36 -18.99
C LEU A 817 -21.85 39.83 -20.38
N ARG A 818 -22.81 40.40 -21.13
CA ARG A 818 -23.04 40.05 -22.54
C ARG A 818 -21.79 40.29 -23.37
N LYS A 819 -21.10 41.42 -23.17
CA LYS A 819 -19.84 41.76 -23.87
C LYS A 819 -18.71 40.74 -23.69
N ILE A 820 -18.84 39.84 -22.71
CA ILE A 820 -17.85 38.81 -22.38
C ILE A 820 -18.38 37.40 -22.69
N LYS A 821 -19.70 37.21 -22.55
CA LYS A 821 -20.36 35.91 -22.71
C LYS A 821 -21.56 36.07 -23.64
N ASN A 822 -21.39 35.68 -24.90
CA ASN A 822 -22.46 35.72 -25.91
C ASN A 822 -23.43 34.54 -25.83
N SER A 823 -23.30 33.64 -24.84
CA SER A 823 -24.16 32.45 -24.71
C SER A 823 -24.75 32.27 -23.30
N ILE A 824 -25.99 31.79 -23.23
CA ILE A 824 -26.62 31.38 -21.97
C ILE A 824 -26.02 30.09 -21.40
N LEU A 825 -25.32 29.30 -22.22
CA LEU A 825 -24.76 28.01 -21.81
C LEU A 825 -23.70 28.17 -20.72
N SER A 826 -23.60 27.18 -19.82
CA SER A 826 -22.55 27.18 -18.80
C SER A 826 -21.19 27.01 -19.45
N TRP A 827 -20.21 27.80 -19.02
CA TRP A 827 -18.83 27.58 -19.41
C TRP A 827 -18.24 26.36 -18.67
N PRO A 828 -17.38 25.56 -19.34
CA PRO A 828 -16.73 24.42 -18.71
C PRO A 828 -15.75 24.87 -17.60
N ASN A 829 -15.69 24.10 -16.51
CA ASN A 829 -14.77 24.35 -15.40
C ASN A 829 -13.40 23.72 -15.68
N SER A 830 -12.62 24.29 -16.59
CA SER A 830 -11.33 23.73 -17.04
C SER A 830 -10.18 23.87 -16.03
N LEU A 831 -10.26 24.85 -15.10
CA LEU A 831 -9.21 25.09 -14.10
C LEU A 831 -9.28 24.11 -12.91
N THR A 832 -8.13 23.70 -12.37
CA THR A 832 -8.06 22.81 -11.19
C THR A 832 -7.90 23.57 -9.87
N LYS A 833 -7.27 24.76 -9.86
CA LYS A 833 -7.03 25.53 -8.63
C LYS A 833 -8.15 26.54 -8.35
N ARG A 834 -8.61 26.58 -7.09
CA ARG A 834 -9.66 27.51 -6.63
C ARG A 834 -9.30 28.99 -6.81
N ARG A 835 -8.04 29.39 -6.54
CA ARG A 835 -7.62 30.80 -6.67
C ARG A 835 -7.66 31.29 -8.12
N GLU A 836 -7.22 30.46 -9.07
CA GLU A 836 -7.26 30.78 -10.51
C GLU A 836 -8.72 30.93 -10.99
N LYS A 837 -9.64 30.06 -10.53
CA LYS A 837 -11.09 30.22 -10.79
C LYS A 837 -11.63 31.55 -10.27
N VAL A 838 -11.25 31.94 -9.05
CA VAL A 838 -11.69 33.20 -8.45
C VAL A 838 -11.17 34.39 -9.25
N VAL A 839 -9.90 34.39 -9.65
CA VAL A 839 -9.27 35.44 -10.45
C VAL A 839 -9.99 35.61 -11.79
N ILE A 840 -10.20 34.52 -12.54
CA ILE A 840 -10.89 34.55 -13.84
C ILE A 840 -12.35 34.99 -13.69
N ASN A 841 -13.07 34.50 -12.68
CA ASN A 841 -14.45 34.93 -12.45
C ASN A 841 -14.53 36.42 -12.08
N ARG A 842 -13.57 36.94 -11.31
CA ARG A 842 -13.47 38.38 -10.96
C ARG A 842 -13.18 39.26 -12.16
N LEU A 843 -12.35 38.80 -13.10
CA LEU A 843 -12.12 39.49 -14.38
C LEU A 843 -13.39 39.48 -15.23
N ARG A 844 -14.11 38.35 -15.31
CA ARG A 844 -15.36 38.21 -16.08
C ARG A 844 -16.49 39.09 -15.57
N ILE A 845 -16.67 39.20 -14.25
CA ILE A 845 -17.63 40.18 -13.68
C ILE A 845 -17.06 41.61 -13.74
N GLY A 846 -15.75 41.73 -13.94
CA GLY A 846 -14.97 42.95 -13.94
C GLY A 846 -14.98 43.67 -12.60
N HIS A 847 -15.06 42.92 -11.49
CA HIS A 847 -14.96 43.40 -10.11
C HIS A 847 -13.69 42.83 -9.49
N THR A 848 -12.66 43.63 -9.45
CA THR A 848 -11.32 43.24 -8.97
C THR A 848 -10.91 44.19 -7.85
N ARG A 849 -9.97 43.80 -6.99
CA ARG A 849 -9.47 44.72 -5.96
C ARG A 849 -8.85 45.97 -6.58
N LEU A 850 -8.17 45.84 -7.72
CA LEU A 850 -7.58 46.93 -8.48
C LEU A 850 -8.62 47.93 -9.02
N THR A 851 -9.78 47.45 -9.48
CA THR A 851 -10.77 48.30 -10.19
C THR A 851 -11.94 48.74 -9.30
N HIS A 852 -12.25 47.99 -8.23
CA HIS A 852 -13.41 48.21 -7.37
C HIS A 852 -13.04 48.33 -5.88
N GLY A 853 -11.75 48.22 -5.53
CA GLY A 853 -11.29 48.40 -4.15
C GLY A 853 -11.61 49.78 -3.59
N TYR A 854 -11.56 50.82 -4.44
CA TYR A 854 -11.89 52.21 -4.06
C TYR A 854 -13.30 52.35 -3.50
N LEU A 855 -14.29 51.58 -3.98
CA LEU A 855 -15.65 51.60 -3.46
C LEU A 855 -15.74 51.12 -2.00
N MET A 856 -14.88 50.17 -1.62
CA MET A 856 -14.83 49.63 -0.26
C MET A 856 -14.01 50.53 0.67
N ALA A 857 -12.99 51.19 0.13
CA ALA A 857 -12.14 52.12 0.87
C ALA A 857 -12.71 53.56 0.93
N LYS A 858 -13.73 53.87 0.11
CA LYS A 858 -14.26 55.22 -0.16
C LYS A 858 -13.21 56.19 -0.72
N ASP A 859 -12.23 55.65 -1.45
CA ASP A 859 -11.21 56.44 -2.14
C ASP A 859 -11.69 56.89 -3.53
N GLU A 860 -10.92 57.74 -4.19
CA GLU A 860 -11.16 58.09 -5.59
C GLU A 860 -10.95 56.90 -6.53
N LYS A 861 -11.63 56.93 -7.67
CA LYS A 861 -11.58 55.86 -8.65
C LYS A 861 -10.16 55.77 -9.26
N PRO A 862 -9.57 54.57 -9.34
CA PRO A 862 -8.20 54.41 -9.81
C PRO A 862 -8.08 54.79 -11.29
N MET A 863 -7.10 55.64 -11.60
CA MET A 863 -6.77 56.08 -12.96
C MET A 863 -5.50 55.38 -13.44
N CYS A 864 -5.43 55.06 -14.73
CA CYS A 864 -4.21 54.55 -15.35
C CYS A 864 -3.19 55.69 -15.48
N THR A 865 -2.03 55.56 -14.84
CA THR A 865 -0.97 56.58 -14.85
C THR A 865 -0.39 56.82 -16.24
N THR A 866 -0.47 55.83 -17.13
CA THR A 866 0.09 55.88 -18.48
C THR A 866 -0.90 56.41 -19.51
N CYS A 867 -2.20 56.11 -19.35
CA CYS A 867 -3.23 56.45 -20.34
C CYS A 867 -4.15 57.59 -19.91
N GLY A 868 -4.14 57.99 -18.64
CA GLY A 868 -5.01 59.06 -18.12
C GLY A 868 -6.50 58.72 -18.11
N THR A 869 -6.86 57.45 -18.29
CA THR A 869 -8.25 56.95 -18.30
C THR A 869 -8.55 56.11 -17.07
N GLU A 870 -9.84 55.91 -16.79
CA GLU A 870 -10.29 55.08 -15.66
C GLU A 870 -9.82 53.62 -15.79
N LEU A 871 -9.30 53.07 -14.70
CA LEU A 871 -8.78 51.71 -14.69
C LEU A 871 -9.93 50.71 -14.64
N THR A 872 -10.20 50.07 -15.78
CA THR A 872 -11.18 49.00 -15.92
C THR A 872 -10.54 47.70 -16.40
N VAL A 873 -11.20 46.56 -16.23
CA VAL A 873 -10.70 45.28 -16.76
C VAL A 873 -10.62 45.32 -18.29
N ASN A 874 -11.55 46.02 -18.95
CA ASN A 874 -11.48 46.26 -20.39
C ASN A 874 -10.20 47.05 -20.71
N HIS A 875 -9.99 48.18 -20.05
CA HIS A 875 -8.80 48.99 -20.25
C HIS A 875 -7.51 48.18 -20.09
N ILE A 876 -7.38 47.38 -19.02
CA ILE A 876 -6.18 46.57 -18.75
C ILE A 876 -5.90 45.52 -19.84
N LEU A 877 -6.94 44.87 -20.36
CA LEU A 877 -6.79 43.73 -21.26
C LEU A 877 -6.83 44.12 -22.75
N THR A 878 -7.37 45.28 -23.12
CA THR A 878 -7.61 45.62 -24.53
C THR A 878 -7.13 47.00 -24.95
N GLU A 879 -6.88 47.95 -24.04
CA GLU A 879 -6.63 49.37 -24.40
C GLU A 879 -5.36 49.98 -23.77
N CYS A 880 -4.85 49.42 -22.68
CA CYS A 880 -3.78 50.03 -21.88
C CYS A 880 -2.43 49.94 -22.59
N ARG A 881 -1.84 51.11 -22.89
CA ARG A 881 -0.51 51.24 -23.52
C ARG A 881 0.62 50.63 -22.69
N GLN A 882 0.44 50.55 -21.37
CA GLN A 882 1.43 49.96 -20.48
C GLN A 882 1.59 48.45 -20.66
N TYR A 883 0.53 47.76 -21.11
CA TYR A 883 0.49 46.30 -21.15
C TYR A 883 0.47 45.73 -22.58
N THR A 884 0.57 46.59 -23.60
CA THR A 884 0.45 46.20 -25.00
C THR A 884 1.52 45.18 -25.40
N GLU A 885 2.78 45.40 -25.02
CA GLU A 885 3.87 44.47 -25.36
C GLU A 885 3.68 43.07 -24.75
N GLU A 886 3.27 42.98 -23.48
CA GLU A 886 3.06 41.69 -22.82
C GLU A 886 1.80 40.95 -23.32
N LEU A 887 0.75 41.69 -23.70
CA LEU A 887 -0.46 41.13 -24.31
C LEU A 887 -0.14 40.54 -25.69
N ASP A 888 0.62 41.26 -26.51
CA ASP A 888 1.06 40.82 -27.85
C ASP A 888 1.98 39.61 -27.77
N GLN A 889 2.96 39.61 -26.85
CA GLN A 889 3.87 38.46 -26.64
C GLN A 889 3.14 37.17 -26.23
N LEU A 890 2.00 37.29 -25.54
CA LEU A 890 1.22 36.16 -25.06
C LEU A 890 0.07 35.79 -26.01
N ASN A 891 -0.04 36.46 -27.16
CA ASN A 891 -1.11 36.28 -28.15
C ASN A 891 -2.52 36.37 -27.53
N ILE A 892 -2.73 37.30 -26.58
CA ILE A 892 -4.04 37.48 -25.95
C ILE A 892 -4.96 38.23 -26.92
N PRO A 893 -6.21 37.77 -27.16
CA PRO A 893 -7.13 38.44 -28.06
C PRO A 893 -7.44 39.88 -27.66
N THR A 894 -7.62 40.75 -28.66
CA THR A 894 -7.89 42.19 -28.48
C THR A 894 -9.33 42.50 -28.06
N THR A 895 -10.24 41.53 -28.12
CA THR A 895 -11.63 41.68 -27.66
C THR A 895 -11.86 40.95 -26.34
N LEU A 896 -12.69 41.54 -25.49
CA LEU A 896 -12.90 41.06 -24.12
C LEU A 896 -13.62 39.70 -24.05
N ASP A 897 -14.48 39.39 -25.01
CA ASP A 897 -15.17 38.10 -25.15
C ASP A 897 -14.23 36.98 -25.56
N ALA A 898 -13.31 37.24 -26.48
CA ALA A 898 -12.30 36.28 -26.90
C ALA A 898 -11.25 36.07 -25.79
N ALA A 899 -10.82 37.15 -25.13
CA ALA A 899 -9.86 37.09 -24.03
C ALA A 899 -10.42 36.32 -22.82
N LEU A 900 -11.61 36.69 -22.32
CA LEU A 900 -12.19 36.10 -21.11
C LEU A 900 -13.15 34.93 -21.38
N GLY A 901 -13.20 34.45 -22.63
CA GLY A 901 -14.05 33.36 -23.10
C GLY A 901 -13.75 32.00 -22.44
N PRO A 902 -14.46 30.94 -22.84
CA PRO A 902 -14.31 29.61 -22.25
C PRO A 902 -13.05 28.84 -22.70
N ASP A 903 -12.29 29.38 -23.65
CA ASP A 903 -11.09 28.73 -24.17
C ASP A 903 -10.02 28.57 -23.08
N THR A 904 -9.49 27.36 -22.94
CA THR A 904 -8.59 27.04 -21.82
C THR A 904 -7.19 27.62 -22.04
N ASP A 905 -6.73 27.70 -23.28
CA ASP A 905 -5.41 28.21 -23.61
C ASP A 905 -5.37 29.72 -23.41
N THR A 906 -6.39 30.45 -23.86
CA THR A 906 -6.53 31.89 -23.60
C THR A 906 -6.62 32.20 -22.11
N ILE A 907 -7.35 31.40 -21.33
CA ILE A 907 -7.41 31.54 -19.87
C ILE A 907 -6.03 31.37 -19.23
N LEU A 908 -5.24 30.39 -19.69
CA LEU A 908 -3.88 30.16 -19.18
C LEU A 908 -2.92 31.28 -19.59
N GLN A 909 -3.06 31.84 -20.80
CA GLN A 909 -2.33 33.03 -21.25
C GLN A 909 -2.65 34.24 -20.37
N ILE A 910 -3.92 34.49 -20.05
CA ILE A 910 -4.33 35.57 -19.12
C ILE A 910 -3.74 35.35 -17.72
N LEU A 911 -3.80 34.13 -17.19
CA LEU A 911 -3.20 33.84 -15.89
C LEU A 911 -1.68 34.05 -15.89
N THR A 912 -1.03 33.84 -17.05
CA THR A 912 0.40 34.08 -17.24
C THR A 912 0.70 35.58 -17.34
N PHE A 913 -0.10 36.32 -18.11
CA PHE A 913 -0.06 37.78 -18.22
C PHE A 913 -0.15 38.43 -16.84
N LEU A 914 -1.18 38.10 -16.06
CA LEU A 914 -1.38 38.65 -14.71
C LEU A 914 -0.23 38.36 -13.75
N ARG A 915 0.48 37.25 -13.94
CA ARG A 915 1.65 36.91 -13.12
C ARG A 915 2.90 37.67 -13.56
N LYS A 916 3.06 37.92 -14.86
CA LYS A 916 4.17 38.72 -15.41
C LYS A 916 4.05 40.20 -15.04
N THR A 917 2.83 40.73 -14.99
CA THR A 917 2.54 42.14 -14.70
C THR A 917 2.24 42.43 -13.23
N ASP A 918 2.47 41.45 -12.33
CA ASP A 918 2.16 41.51 -10.89
C ASP A 918 0.69 41.83 -10.52
N LEU A 919 -0.22 41.84 -11.50
CA LEU A 919 -1.65 42.08 -11.31
C LEU A 919 -2.37 40.91 -10.62
N TYR A 920 -1.82 39.69 -10.64
CA TYR A 920 -2.50 38.47 -10.18
C TYR A 920 -3.03 38.54 -8.73
N ASN A 921 -2.31 39.23 -7.84
CA ASN A 921 -2.73 39.41 -6.44
C ASN A 921 -3.66 40.62 -6.24
N LEU A 922 -3.76 41.49 -7.24
CA LEU A 922 -4.63 42.67 -7.26
C LEU A 922 -6.00 42.35 -7.90
N ILE A 923 -6.17 41.13 -8.42
CA ILE A 923 -7.44 40.53 -8.81
C ILE A 923 -8.00 39.63 -7.70
#